data_AF-A0A194XW74-F1
#
_entry.id   AF-A0A194XW74-F1
#
_cell.length_a   1.000
_cell.length_b   1.000
_cell.length_c   1.000
_cell.angle_alpha   90.00
_cell.angle_beta   90.00
_cell.angle_gamma   90.00
#
_symmetry.space_group_name_H-M   'P 1'
#
loop_
_entity.id
_entity.type
_entity.pdbx_description
1 polymer ?
#
loop_
_entity_poly.entity_id
_entity_poly.type
_entity_poly.pdbx_seq_one_letter_code
_entity_poly.pdbx_strand_id
1 'polypeptide(L)'
;MPQESKRQGVSSSEIVLGFPIGKDGQPRRESQQAYAFLPIRDYGFEFLIQADFLLIASREDIDDSSEWNHALRAALFPALLDTVKEFNKGKFRYSWPRYLPIREPLQSFLKPFHLEMRNKLALQDVLYSQSGTLTRPNSLIYVPEKFTFNAAPLTISAQTSGRYLSGRYLESDLKYLEVMSVEAMSELRFFAELTSFLKTSMGVFKTKSRAWHSHLASILMRLPREYYTQLADLTLVPLNNGTWIAANGRQILFPAAKAEFELPGGLELSVVDSTAAADPARKKLYSFLGVGDLEQEPVVRHIRDLHQNNRVNSSSVSRGALVSQIKFLYSAAWINPEFQRFWFMSESGQRIHGSQLYQDSTKALSATFFFGAHRNKFRFIHKDYMEASGQGRKCDLWVAWLEEKMDVATIPRLVSTTTDRGFKLSEDFEFIIKTFPSFAVLGLLRENWDKYSRFFDPDELKKWNEKEIGVKYDTKRFHISGDRLKQKLSSMLVTCTDGKKHRLDTTFLPSKELLVLSILGVSIKVDVSVYLRCLEQLALESSNDSARIMKLLDTIQYRCGDEKEAAIIKKFFTDRNNLIYIPAARKGANSTWLPKSQCRWKGPPLGKVAKEPRTFKSLKDIYPGKNTLFCDILGIQDATLRDLLEEAKSFAVGDSLAHITSIFHAMEKLLEEDEHPISTTAELRNFDFNHREKMFPVSKVWNLDTDEASEFQDSSVVSEWFIADTAPLRTIFAGVVPLLDVKVDDLAPMDQVLTELGLKSRLLSKQVVSVPKTHGTVVLNEELTSLSDRRLIPTTKNHRARRQEIVKELRNLQVYTADEVIQEWCVTYKKKAVKGPPGNGRVALVAENDVLKIYLAVKGGFEMEQTPIELVDEMFTFCGMQAQNPPHSEMCLHIALSQGNLAGISKVFADKGIPSLEGLKFADRRTSEDGTKDEMEEGQGADGSKNKFRVLRELPLIVLGLPVGIVVGVGAGVGSLIKSRKLFDGKVDGDDDKIDKSNPKPKKKVKPAKPQRPAKAPKQGDSGFDNFQNSLSRGLARLQLATLCSETVAFRGELYVHKILASALGQNYNPLIHWTFPRRSRAHIPRFHTSNSFSHATFTFTDPSGAFTQLLHTHHYPGAANWAADPPTYHIDVKAAKGDVKSEFVLSPVEFERAKRFSVLMREEGKGPRDVYILARVFDVGVQEEGEGEESRMVFLVDPWEFWHAGRMGVRVEGRVLGTIV
;
A
#
# COMPACT_ATOMS: atom_id res chain seq x y z
N MET A 1 -107.50 -58.56 4.01
CA MET A 1 -107.89 -57.56 5.02
C MET A 1 -108.05 -58.24 6.38
N PRO A 2 -107.74 -57.57 7.51
CA PRO A 2 -108.01 -58.07 8.86
C PRO A 2 -109.50 -58.32 9.09
N GLN A 3 -109.84 -59.18 10.06
CA GLN A 3 -111.23 -59.41 10.45
C GLN A 3 -111.76 -58.17 11.18
N GLU A 4 -112.84 -57.59 10.68
CA GLU A 4 -113.48 -56.42 11.26
C GLU A 4 -114.99 -56.68 11.41
N SER A 5 -115.50 -56.45 12.62
CA SER A 5 -116.92 -56.63 12.99
C SER A 5 -117.88 -55.86 12.07
N LYS A 6 -117.49 -54.67 11.62
CA LYS A 6 -118.27 -53.81 10.70
C LYS A 6 -118.16 -54.21 9.22
N ARG A 7 -117.36 -55.23 8.90
CA ARG A 7 -117.03 -55.71 7.53
C ARG A 7 -116.99 -57.25 7.45
N GLN A 8 -117.98 -57.91 8.05
CA GLN A 8 -118.05 -59.38 8.07
C GLN A 8 -118.03 -59.96 6.65
N GLY A 9 -117.19 -60.96 6.43
CA GLY A 9 -117.04 -61.65 5.14
C GLY A 9 -116.20 -60.91 4.08
N VAL A 10 -115.70 -59.70 4.38
CA VAL A 10 -114.91 -58.92 3.42
C VAL A 10 -113.41 -59.21 3.61
N SER A 11 -112.80 -59.87 2.62
CA SER A 11 -111.37 -60.24 2.64
C SER A 11 -110.45 -59.33 1.83
N SER A 12 -111.00 -58.47 0.98
CA SER A 12 -110.28 -57.51 0.12
C SER A 12 -110.96 -56.14 0.12
N SER A 13 -110.22 -55.08 -0.19
CA SER A 13 -110.73 -53.71 -0.24
C SER A 13 -110.01 -52.92 -1.34
N GLU A 14 -110.65 -51.88 -1.86
CA GLU A 14 -110.14 -51.04 -2.95
C GLU A 14 -109.53 -49.74 -2.42
N ILE A 15 -108.40 -49.34 -3.00
CA ILE A 15 -107.77 -48.03 -2.80
C ILE A 15 -107.73 -47.33 -4.15
N VAL A 16 -108.30 -46.12 -4.22
CA VAL A 16 -108.29 -45.28 -5.41
C VAL A 16 -107.48 -44.01 -5.13
N LEU A 17 -106.45 -43.78 -5.95
CA LEU A 17 -105.63 -42.57 -5.92
C LEU A 17 -106.00 -41.67 -7.12
N GLY A 18 -106.42 -40.44 -6.86
CA GLY A 18 -106.83 -39.49 -7.89
C GLY A 18 -105.85 -38.33 -8.01
N PHE A 19 -105.36 -38.07 -9.23
CA PHE A 19 -104.33 -37.05 -9.48
C PHE A 19 -104.90 -35.89 -10.31
N PRO A 20 -105.04 -34.67 -9.73
CA PRO A 20 -105.65 -33.53 -10.42
C PRO A 20 -104.83 -33.04 -11.62
N ILE A 21 -105.49 -32.83 -12.77
CA ILE A 21 -104.85 -32.34 -14.00
C ILE A 21 -105.43 -30.97 -14.37
N GLY A 22 -104.55 -30.02 -14.72
CA GLY A 22 -104.90 -28.69 -15.17
C GLY A 22 -105.47 -28.67 -16.59
N LYS A 23 -106.03 -27.52 -17.00
CA LYS A 23 -106.54 -27.32 -18.37
C LYS A 23 -105.43 -27.42 -19.43
N ASP A 24 -104.18 -27.18 -19.02
CA ASP A 24 -102.95 -27.33 -19.81
C ASP A 24 -102.45 -28.78 -19.89
N GLY A 25 -103.16 -29.73 -19.27
CA GLY A 25 -102.78 -31.13 -19.25
C GLY A 25 -101.61 -31.45 -18.30
N GLN A 26 -101.19 -30.49 -17.47
CA GLN A 26 -100.12 -30.66 -16.48
C GLN A 26 -100.69 -31.00 -15.09
N PRO A 27 -99.87 -31.57 -14.19
CA PRO A 27 -100.24 -31.75 -12.79
C PRO A 27 -100.72 -30.45 -12.15
N ARG A 28 -101.94 -30.45 -11.61
CA ARG A 28 -102.54 -29.30 -10.93
C ARG A 28 -102.30 -29.41 -9.43
N ARG A 29 -101.80 -28.32 -8.86
CA ARG A 29 -101.52 -28.19 -7.43
C ARG A 29 -102.74 -27.67 -6.69
N GLU A 30 -103.39 -28.53 -5.93
CA GLU A 30 -104.46 -28.15 -5.01
C GLU A 30 -104.53 -29.16 -3.87
N SER A 31 -104.84 -28.67 -2.67
CA SER A 31 -105.06 -29.54 -1.51
C SER A 31 -106.28 -30.42 -1.77
N GLN A 32 -106.17 -31.69 -1.42
CA GLN A 32 -107.20 -32.70 -1.65
C GLN A 32 -107.67 -33.33 -0.34
N GLN A 33 -108.95 -33.66 -0.30
CA GLN A 33 -109.54 -34.40 0.82
C GLN A 33 -109.25 -35.90 0.69
N ALA A 34 -109.23 -36.61 1.82
CA ALA A 34 -109.38 -38.06 1.82
C ALA A 34 -110.86 -38.43 1.85
N TYR A 35 -111.20 -39.59 1.27
CA TYR A 35 -112.57 -40.04 1.07
C TYR A 35 -112.78 -41.45 1.62
N ALA A 36 -113.92 -41.64 2.26
CA ALA A 36 -114.50 -42.95 2.57
C ALA A 36 -115.95 -42.92 2.04
N PHE A 37 -116.09 -43.03 0.72
CA PHE A 37 -117.29 -42.71 -0.07
C PHE A 37 -117.69 -41.21 -0.03
N LEU A 38 -117.72 -40.59 1.14
CA LEU A 38 -117.87 -39.14 1.34
C LEU A 38 -116.54 -38.49 1.74
N PRO A 39 -116.36 -37.17 1.50
CA PRO A 39 -115.17 -36.43 1.93
C PRO A 39 -115.06 -36.43 3.46
N ILE A 40 -113.85 -36.68 3.97
CA ILE A 40 -113.51 -36.67 5.39
C ILE A 40 -112.92 -35.30 5.75
N ARG A 41 -111.64 -35.07 5.43
CA ARG A 41 -110.92 -33.81 5.59
C ARG A 41 -109.64 -33.79 4.75
N ASP A 42 -108.96 -32.64 4.72
CA ASP A 42 -107.61 -32.50 4.16
C ASP A 42 -106.56 -33.06 5.13
N TYR A 43 -105.74 -34.00 4.63
CA TYR A 43 -104.62 -34.62 5.36
C TYR A 43 -103.24 -34.11 4.91
N GLY A 44 -103.20 -33.10 4.03
CA GLY A 44 -101.98 -32.47 3.53
C GLY A 44 -101.47 -33.02 2.21
N PHE A 45 -102.27 -33.82 1.49
CA PHE A 45 -101.90 -34.37 0.18
C PHE A 45 -102.43 -33.49 -0.97
N GLU A 46 -101.67 -33.41 -2.06
CA GLU A 46 -102.06 -32.70 -3.29
C GLU A 46 -102.66 -33.68 -4.33
N PHE A 47 -103.04 -34.87 -3.87
CA PHE A 47 -103.75 -35.91 -4.63
C PHE A 47 -104.80 -36.58 -3.73
N LEU A 48 -105.87 -37.08 -4.34
CA LEU A 48 -107.02 -37.71 -3.69
C LEU A 48 -106.65 -39.11 -3.19
N ILE A 49 -107.09 -39.44 -1.97
CA ILE A 49 -106.99 -40.79 -1.41
C ILE A 49 -108.40 -41.23 -1.05
N GLN A 50 -108.89 -42.28 -1.72
CA GLN A 50 -110.15 -42.92 -1.38
C GLN A 50 -109.91 -44.38 -1.00
N ALA A 51 -110.40 -44.79 0.17
CA ALA A 51 -110.38 -46.17 0.62
C ALA A 51 -111.56 -46.43 1.58
N ASP A 52 -111.83 -47.69 1.88
CA ASP A 52 -112.86 -48.09 2.84
C ASP A 52 -112.41 -47.86 4.30
N PHE A 53 -112.11 -46.61 4.67
CA PHE A 53 -111.67 -46.25 6.01
C PHE A 53 -112.82 -46.32 7.03
N LEU A 54 -112.55 -46.90 8.19
CA LEU A 54 -113.42 -46.75 9.36
C LEU A 54 -113.18 -45.37 9.99
N LEU A 55 -114.27 -44.64 10.26
CA LEU A 55 -114.21 -43.28 10.80
C LEU A 55 -114.56 -43.28 12.29
N ILE A 56 -114.09 -42.25 13.00
CA ILE A 56 -114.51 -41.97 14.38
C ILE A 56 -115.99 -41.52 14.43
N ALA A 57 -116.58 -41.41 15.63
CA ALA A 57 -118.01 -41.10 15.79
C ALA A 57 -118.43 -39.76 15.14
N SER A 58 -117.57 -38.74 15.13
CA SER A 58 -117.85 -37.46 14.45
C SER A 58 -117.89 -37.60 12.92
N ARG A 59 -117.33 -38.68 12.37
CA ARG A 59 -117.08 -38.91 10.93
C ARG A 59 -116.14 -37.90 10.28
N GLU A 60 -115.47 -37.07 11.07
CA GLU A 60 -114.52 -36.04 10.57
C GLU A 60 -113.07 -36.53 10.53
N ASP A 61 -112.76 -37.73 11.05
CA ASP A 61 -111.41 -38.31 11.03
C ASP A 61 -111.42 -39.84 10.90
N ILE A 62 -110.26 -40.40 10.53
CA ILE A 62 -110.03 -41.85 10.40
C ILE A 62 -109.72 -42.43 11.79
N ASP A 63 -110.32 -43.58 12.11
CA ASP A 63 -110.10 -44.29 13.37
C ASP A 63 -108.71 -44.97 13.40
N ASP A 64 -107.77 -44.42 14.17
CA ASP A 64 -106.40 -44.92 14.34
C ASP A 64 -106.31 -46.16 15.26
N SER A 65 -107.41 -46.58 15.90
CA SER A 65 -107.44 -47.82 16.69
C SER A 65 -107.71 -49.08 15.83
N SER A 66 -108.08 -48.90 14.56
CA SER A 66 -108.52 -49.98 13.68
C SER A 66 -107.36 -50.64 12.92
N GLU A 67 -107.19 -51.95 13.11
CA GLU A 67 -106.26 -52.77 12.31
C GLU A 67 -106.61 -52.76 10.81
N TRP A 68 -107.90 -52.65 10.47
CA TRP A 68 -108.37 -52.52 9.08
C TRP A 68 -107.79 -51.27 8.42
N ASN A 69 -107.86 -50.12 9.09
CA ASN A 69 -107.31 -48.86 8.58
C ASN A 69 -105.79 -48.92 8.48
N HIS A 70 -105.10 -49.52 9.45
CA HIS A 70 -103.65 -49.73 9.37
C HIS A 70 -103.24 -50.57 8.16
N ALA A 71 -104.01 -51.62 7.83
CA ALA A 71 -103.79 -52.43 6.63
C ALA A 71 -103.98 -51.62 5.33
N LEU A 72 -105.02 -50.77 5.25
CA LEU A 72 -105.23 -49.85 4.12
C LEU A 72 -104.05 -48.86 4.00
N ARG A 73 -103.64 -48.24 5.10
CA ARG A 73 -102.52 -47.29 5.12
C ARG A 73 -101.21 -47.94 4.63
N ALA A 74 -100.94 -49.18 5.06
CA ALA A 74 -99.77 -49.93 4.61
C ALA A 74 -99.79 -50.23 3.10
N ALA A 75 -100.98 -50.35 2.50
CA ALA A 75 -101.16 -50.58 1.07
C ALA A 75 -101.10 -49.30 0.21
N LEU A 76 -101.18 -48.10 0.81
CA LEU A 76 -101.13 -46.83 0.08
C LEU A 76 -99.79 -46.61 -0.65
N PHE A 77 -98.66 -46.94 -0.01
CA PHE A 77 -97.35 -46.74 -0.64
C PHE A 77 -97.13 -47.65 -1.86
N PRO A 78 -97.40 -48.97 -1.81
CA PRO A 78 -97.41 -49.82 -3.00
C PRO A 78 -98.28 -49.26 -4.14
N ALA A 79 -99.51 -48.82 -3.84
CA ALA A 79 -100.41 -48.25 -4.84
C ALA A 79 -99.84 -46.97 -5.48
N LEU A 80 -99.25 -46.09 -4.68
CA LEU A 80 -98.57 -44.89 -5.17
C LEU A 80 -97.38 -45.24 -6.05
N LEU A 81 -96.54 -46.19 -5.64
CA LEU A 81 -95.36 -46.60 -6.38
C LEU A 81 -95.72 -47.17 -7.76
N ASP A 82 -96.76 -47.99 -7.84
CA ASP A 82 -97.23 -48.53 -9.12
C ASP A 82 -97.82 -47.43 -10.01
N THR A 83 -98.49 -46.43 -9.43
CA THR A 83 -98.95 -45.24 -10.16
C THR A 83 -97.77 -44.45 -10.73
N VAL A 84 -96.70 -44.24 -9.95
CA VAL A 84 -95.49 -43.55 -10.41
C VAL A 84 -94.82 -44.29 -11.57
N LYS A 85 -94.76 -45.63 -11.52
CA LYS A 85 -94.25 -46.45 -12.64
C LYS A 85 -95.07 -46.23 -13.91
N GLU A 86 -96.39 -46.08 -13.80
CA GLU A 86 -97.26 -45.79 -14.93
C GLU A 86 -97.07 -44.35 -15.46
N PHE A 87 -96.93 -43.36 -14.57
CA PHE A 87 -96.58 -41.99 -14.97
C PHE A 87 -95.27 -41.93 -15.77
N ASN A 88 -94.28 -42.72 -15.38
CA ASN A 88 -93.00 -42.80 -16.08
C ASN A 88 -93.10 -43.39 -17.49
N LYS A 89 -94.13 -44.21 -17.80
CA LYS A 89 -94.40 -44.68 -19.16
C LYS A 89 -95.02 -43.57 -20.03
N GLY A 90 -95.87 -42.73 -19.44
CA GLY A 90 -96.65 -41.72 -20.15
C GLY A 90 -96.04 -40.30 -20.20
N LYS A 91 -96.94 -39.32 -20.41
CA LYS A 91 -96.64 -37.88 -20.51
C LYS A 91 -96.24 -37.20 -19.20
N PHE A 92 -96.49 -37.85 -18.06
CA PHE A 92 -96.24 -37.30 -16.73
C PHE A 92 -94.84 -37.63 -16.17
N ARG A 93 -94.02 -38.38 -16.90
CA ARG A 93 -92.69 -38.86 -16.46
C ARG A 93 -91.75 -37.79 -15.88
N TYR A 94 -91.84 -36.54 -16.34
CA TYR A 94 -91.02 -35.43 -15.85
C TYR A 94 -91.78 -34.44 -14.95
N SER A 95 -93.11 -34.59 -14.80
CA SER A 95 -93.95 -33.62 -14.09
C SER A 95 -94.70 -34.20 -12.89
N TRP A 96 -94.85 -35.53 -12.78
CA TRP A 96 -95.51 -36.18 -11.65
C TRP A 96 -94.94 -35.81 -10.26
N PRO A 97 -93.64 -35.48 -10.07
CA PRO A 97 -93.15 -35.05 -8.76
C PRO A 97 -93.92 -33.87 -8.17
N ARG A 98 -94.58 -33.05 -9.00
CA ARG A 98 -95.42 -31.92 -8.56
C ARG A 98 -96.60 -32.32 -7.66
N TYR A 99 -97.00 -33.59 -7.67
CA TYR A 99 -98.03 -34.11 -6.75
C TYR A 99 -97.50 -34.38 -5.33
N LEU A 100 -96.18 -34.31 -5.13
CA LEU A 100 -95.58 -34.58 -3.84
C LEU A 100 -95.80 -33.40 -2.88
N PRO A 101 -96.29 -33.68 -1.66
CA PRO A 101 -96.51 -32.64 -0.66
C PRO A 101 -95.19 -32.07 -0.13
N ILE A 102 -94.97 -30.78 -0.40
CA ILE A 102 -93.81 -30.02 0.12
C ILE A 102 -94.01 -29.63 1.59
N ARG A 103 -95.26 -29.46 2.03
CA ARG A 103 -95.61 -29.04 3.40
C ARG A 103 -95.25 -30.14 4.41
N GLU A 104 -94.99 -29.77 5.65
CA GLU A 104 -94.77 -30.73 6.72
C GLU A 104 -96.02 -31.60 6.97
N PRO A 105 -95.86 -32.90 7.27
CA PRO A 105 -97.00 -33.79 7.53
C PRO A 105 -97.83 -33.29 8.72
N LEU A 106 -99.15 -33.16 8.52
CA LEU A 106 -100.08 -32.87 9.61
C LEU A 106 -100.09 -34.01 10.62
N GLN A 107 -100.21 -33.72 11.92
CA GLN A 107 -100.42 -34.74 12.95
C GLN A 107 -101.78 -35.42 12.70
N SER A 108 -101.75 -36.64 12.18
CA SER A 108 -102.93 -37.36 11.68
C SER A 108 -102.64 -38.85 11.45
N PHE A 109 -103.69 -39.65 11.24
CA PHE A 109 -103.60 -41.06 10.88
C PHE A 109 -102.68 -41.33 9.68
N LEU A 110 -102.68 -40.44 8.67
CA LEU A 110 -101.91 -40.59 7.43
C LEU A 110 -100.48 -40.01 7.51
N LYS A 111 -100.07 -39.42 8.65
CA LYS A 111 -98.70 -38.93 8.83
C LYS A 111 -97.63 -40.01 8.57
N PRO A 112 -97.77 -41.26 9.05
CA PRO A 112 -96.79 -42.30 8.74
C PRO A 112 -96.70 -42.63 7.25
N PHE A 113 -97.81 -42.60 6.51
CA PHE A 113 -97.78 -42.76 5.04
C PHE A 113 -97.05 -41.59 4.37
N HIS A 114 -97.24 -40.37 4.83
CA HIS A 114 -96.52 -39.20 4.33
C HIS A 114 -94.99 -39.31 4.54
N LEU A 115 -94.57 -39.80 5.70
CA LEU A 115 -93.14 -40.04 6.00
C LEU A 115 -92.59 -41.23 5.19
N GLU A 116 -93.38 -42.30 5.06
CA GLU A 116 -93.04 -43.47 4.26
C GLU A 116 -92.85 -43.11 2.79
N MET A 117 -93.74 -42.29 2.22
CA MET A 117 -93.63 -41.77 0.86
C MET A 117 -92.30 -41.03 0.64
N ARG A 118 -91.95 -40.09 1.52
CA ARG A 118 -90.68 -39.34 1.43
C ARG A 118 -89.46 -40.26 1.47
N ASN A 119 -89.42 -41.16 2.46
CA ASN A 119 -88.26 -42.02 2.69
C ASN A 119 -88.11 -43.14 1.66
N LYS A 120 -89.22 -43.77 1.26
CA LYS A 120 -89.17 -44.92 0.35
C LYS A 120 -89.08 -44.48 -1.11
N LEU A 121 -89.74 -43.41 -1.56
CA LEU A 121 -89.59 -42.94 -2.95
C LEU A 121 -88.15 -42.57 -3.27
N ALA A 122 -87.41 -41.99 -2.31
CA ALA A 122 -86.00 -41.66 -2.44
C ALA A 122 -85.11 -42.88 -2.76
N LEU A 123 -85.55 -44.10 -2.41
CA LEU A 123 -84.83 -45.36 -2.59
C LEU A 123 -85.30 -46.18 -3.80
N GLN A 124 -86.34 -45.76 -4.51
CA GLN A 124 -86.89 -46.45 -5.67
C GLN A 124 -86.37 -45.84 -6.98
N ASP A 125 -86.22 -46.65 -8.03
CA ASP A 125 -85.81 -46.16 -9.36
C ASP A 125 -86.99 -45.49 -10.07
N VAL A 126 -87.23 -44.21 -9.77
CA VAL A 126 -88.43 -43.47 -10.20
C VAL A 126 -88.15 -42.19 -10.99
N LEU A 127 -86.90 -41.71 -11.04
CA LEU A 127 -86.52 -40.52 -11.81
C LEU A 127 -85.52 -40.85 -12.90
N TYR A 128 -85.55 -40.08 -14.00
CA TYR A 128 -84.62 -40.26 -15.11
C TYR A 128 -83.31 -39.50 -14.90
N SER A 129 -82.19 -40.19 -15.07
CA SER A 129 -80.86 -39.58 -15.18
C SER A 129 -80.60 -38.98 -16.58
N GLN A 130 -79.47 -38.30 -16.76
CA GLN A 130 -78.97 -37.85 -18.06
C GLN A 130 -78.62 -39.01 -19.01
N SER A 131 -78.36 -40.21 -18.49
CA SER A 131 -78.21 -41.42 -19.32
C SER A 131 -79.55 -41.99 -19.81
N GLY A 132 -80.69 -41.41 -19.42
CA GLY A 132 -82.02 -41.87 -19.82
C GLY A 132 -82.50 -43.12 -19.08
N THR A 133 -81.84 -43.49 -17.98
CA THR A 133 -82.20 -44.64 -17.13
C THR A 133 -82.99 -44.17 -15.92
N LEU A 134 -83.93 -45.00 -15.45
CA LEU A 134 -84.57 -44.78 -14.14
C LEU A 134 -83.55 -45.04 -13.03
N THR A 135 -83.51 -44.15 -12.04
CA THR A 135 -82.48 -44.14 -11.00
C THR A 135 -83.06 -43.58 -9.70
N ARG A 136 -82.48 -44.00 -8.58
CA ARG A 136 -82.87 -43.57 -7.23
C ARG A 136 -82.69 -42.06 -7.06
N PRO A 137 -83.74 -41.31 -6.66
CA PRO A 137 -83.66 -39.88 -6.42
C PRO A 137 -82.51 -39.46 -5.49
N ASN A 138 -82.26 -40.21 -4.41
CA ASN A 138 -81.20 -39.88 -3.44
C ASN A 138 -79.76 -40.04 -3.96
N SER A 139 -79.61 -40.64 -5.14
CA SER A 139 -78.31 -40.79 -5.83
C SER A 139 -78.15 -39.83 -7.00
N LEU A 140 -79.21 -39.07 -7.32
CA LEU A 140 -79.24 -38.12 -8.41
C LEU A 140 -78.91 -36.72 -7.90
N ILE A 141 -78.17 -36.00 -8.74
CA ILE A 141 -77.79 -34.62 -8.51
C ILE A 141 -78.45 -33.76 -9.59
N TYR A 142 -79.24 -32.76 -9.17
CA TYR A 142 -79.70 -31.70 -10.05
C TYR A 142 -78.55 -30.74 -10.34
N VAL A 143 -78.31 -30.44 -11.62
CA VAL A 143 -77.25 -29.52 -12.05
C VAL A 143 -77.89 -28.18 -12.43
N PRO A 144 -77.70 -27.11 -11.65
CA PRO A 144 -78.21 -25.78 -11.97
C PRO A 144 -77.73 -25.29 -13.34
N GLU A 145 -78.52 -24.46 -14.01
CA GLU A 145 -78.22 -23.97 -15.36
C GLU A 145 -76.83 -23.31 -15.46
N LYS A 146 -76.37 -22.66 -14.39
CA LYS A 146 -75.03 -22.04 -14.31
C LYS A 146 -73.86 -23.01 -14.49
N PHE A 147 -74.06 -24.32 -14.33
CA PHE A 147 -73.05 -25.37 -14.53
C PHE A 147 -73.33 -26.23 -15.78
N THR A 148 -74.18 -25.74 -16.68
CA THR A 148 -74.52 -26.42 -17.93
C THR A 148 -74.03 -25.64 -19.13
N PHE A 149 -73.85 -26.33 -20.25
CA PHE A 149 -73.61 -25.72 -21.55
C PHE A 149 -74.49 -26.43 -22.58
N ASN A 150 -75.34 -25.67 -23.30
CA ASN A 150 -76.36 -26.21 -24.20
C ASN A 150 -77.25 -27.28 -23.53
N ALA A 151 -77.74 -27.00 -22.31
CA ALA A 151 -78.59 -27.88 -21.50
C ALA A 151 -77.94 -29.22 -21.03
N ALA A 152 -76.63 -29.38 -21.22
CA ALA A 152 -75.87 -30.52 -20.70
C ALA A 152 -74.92 -30.09 -19.56
N PRO A 153 -74.81 -30.84 -18.46
CA PRO A 153 -73.84 -30.56 -17.41
C PRO A 153 -72.40 -30.49 -17.94
N LEU A 154 -71.61 -29.51 -17.50
CA LEU A 154 -70.22 -29.35 -17.95
C LEU A 154 -69.34 -30.56 -17.62
N THR A 155 -69.57 -31.20 -16.47
CA THR A 155 -68.81 -32.36 -15.98
C THR A 155 -69.42 -33.70 -16.43
N ILE A 156 -70.32 -33.69 -17.42
CA ILE A 156 -70.93 -34.92 -17.92
C ILE A 156 -69.90 -35.78 -18.67
N SER A 157 -69.83 -37.04 -18.26
CA SER A 157 -69.05 -38.09 -18.91
C SER A 157 -69.84 -39.39 -18.90
N ALA A 158 -69.31 -40.44 -19.54
CA ALA A 158 -69.91 -41.76 -19.47
C ALA A 158 -70.10 -42.23 -18.01
N GLN A 159 -69.19 -41.86 -17.09
CA GLN A 159 -69.23 -42.25 -15.68
C GLN A 159 -70.21 -41.42 -14.83
N THR A 160 -70.44 -40.16 -15.17
CA THR A 160 -71.30 -39.25 -14.37
C THR A 160 -72.70 -39.09 -14.92
N SER A 161 -72.95 -39.45 -16.18
CA SER A 161 -74.29 -39.33 -16.83
C SER A 161 -75.42 -40.03 -16.07
N GLY A 162 -75.15 -41.15 -15.40
CA GLY A 162 -76.13 -41.85 -14.56
C GLY A 162 -76.40 -41.18 -13.20
N ARG A 163 -75.54 -40.24 -12.76
CA ARG A 163 -75.65 -39.54 -11.46
C ARG A 163 -76.32 -38.18 -11.56
N TYR A 164 -76.43 -37.62 -12.77
CA TYR A 164 -77.06 -36.32 -12.97
C TYR A 164 -78.51 -36.50 -13.37
N LEU A 165 -79.40 -35.72 -12.77
CA LEU A 165 -80.81 -35.67 -13.12
C LEU A 165 -80.98 -35.21 -14.58
N SER A 166 -81.92 -35.81 -15.31
CA SER A 166 -82.23 -35.42 -16.69
C SER A 166 -82.56 -33.93 -16.80
N GLY A 167 -82.01 -33.24 -17.80
CA GLY A 167 -82.30 -31.82 -18.07
C GLY A 167 -83.74 -31.53 -18.53
N ARG A 168 -84.61 -32.56 -18.59
CA ARG A 168 -86.04 -32.41 -18.90
C ARG A 168 -86.90 -32.13 -17.66
N TYR A 169 -86.35 -32.34 -16.45
CA TYR A 169 -86.98 -31.85 -15.23
C TYR A 169 -86.73 -30.34 -15.12
N LEU A 170 -87.78 -29.56 -14.87
CA LEU A 170 -87.67 -28.10 -14.83
C LEU A 170 -87.10 -27.63 -13.49
N GLU A 171 -86.37 -26.52 -13.51
CA GLU A 171 -85.85 -25.89 -12.29
C GLU A 171 -86.96 -25.52 -11.31
N SER A 172 -88.13 -25.09 -11.82
CA SER A 172 -89.32 -24.81 -11.01
C SER A 172 -89.81 -26.01 -10.18
N ASP A 173 -89.41 -27.22 -10.57
CA ASP A 173 -89.82 -28.47 -9.94
C ASP A 173 -88.82 -28.98 -8.89
N LEU A 174 -87.69 -28.29 -8.69
CA LEU A 174 -86.62 -28.70 -7.78
C LEU A 174 -87.12 -28.92 -6.34
N LYS A 175 -87.97 -28.03 -5.84
CA LYS A 175 -88.60 -28.14 -4.50
C LYS A 175 -89.37 -29.45 -4.27
N TYR A 176 -89.86 -30.10 -5.33
CA TYR A 176 -90.55 -31.39 -5.24
C TYR A 176 -89.57 -32.56 -5.33
N LEU A 177 -88.49 -32.38 -6.09
CA LEU A 177 -87.41 -33.35 -6.23
C LEU A 177 -86.61 -33.46 -4.92
N GLU A 178 -86.44 -32.34 -4.21
CA GLU A 178 -85.84 -32.28 -2.86
C GLU A 178 -86.64 -33.11 -1.83
N VAL A 179 -87.96 -33.24 -1.99
CA VAL A 179 -88.80 -34.12 -1.14
C VAL A 179 -88.39 -35.59 -1.25
N MET A 180 -87.82 -35.99 -2.39
CA MET A 180 -87.25 -37.33 -2.63
C MET A 180 -85.74 -37.36 -2.40
N SER A 181 -85.16 -36.36 -1.74
CA SER A 181 -83.72 -36.26 -1.44
C SER A 181 -82.81 -36.11 -2.67
N VAL A 182 -83.30 -35.53 -3.77
CA VAL A 182 -82.42 -35.11 -4.88
C VAL A 182 -81.56 -33.93 -4.42
N GLU A 183 -80.24 -34.07 -4.54
CA GLU A 183 -79.30 -33.02 -4.13
C GLU A 183 -79.09 -32.01 -5.26
N ALA A 184 -79.10 -30.70 -4.96
CA ALA A 184 -78.69 -29.68 -5.91
C ALA A 184 -77.17 -29.50 -5.92
N MET A 185 -76.55 -29.44 -7.09
CA MET A 185 -75.09 -29.31 -7.22
C MET A 185 -74.59 -28.00 -6.62
N SER A 186 -73.80 -28.12 -5.55
CA SER A 186 -73.06 -27.01 -4.96
C SER A 186 -71.78 -26.69 -5.75
N GLU A 187 -71.21 -25.51 -5.50
CA GLU A 187 -69.92 -25.09 -6.09
C GLU A 187 -68.78 -26.02 -5.69
N LEU A 188 -68.75 -26.45 -4.42
CA LEU A 188 -67.80 -27.45 -3.91
C LEU A 188 -67.91 -28.76 -4.69
N ARG A 189 -69.14 -29.25 -4.90
CA ARG A 189 -69.36 -30.50 -5.62
C ARG A 189 -68.99 -30.36 -7.09
N PHE A 190 -69.39 -29.26 -7.74
CA PHE A 190 -68.99 -28.96 -9.11
C PHE A 190 -67.47 -28.99 -9.29
N PHE A 191 -66.73 -28.34 -8.38
CA PHE A 191 -65.26 -28.32 -8.42
C PHE A 191 -64.65 -29.73 -8.27
N ALA A 192 -65.18 -30.53 -7.35
CA ALA A 192 -64.74 -31.92 -7.16
C ALA A 192 -65.02 -32.80 -8.39
N GLU A 193 -66.20 -32.66 -8.99
CA GLU A 193 -66.58 -33.40 -10.21
C GLU A 193 -65.74 -32.94 -11.41
N LEU A 194 -65.45 -31.65 -11.55
CA LEU A 194 -64.56 -31.12 -12.60
C LEU A 194 -63.15 -31.67 -12.46
N THR A 195 -62.62 -31.70 -11.23
CA THR A 195 -61.30 -32.26 -10.93
C THR A 195 -61.24 -33.74 -11.31
N SER A 196 -62.29 -34.50 -10.97
CA SER A 196 -62.41 -35.92 -11.36
C SER A 196 -62.52 -36.09 -12.87
N PHE A 197 -63.29 -35.22 -13.54
CA PHE A 197 -63.48 -35.22 -14.99
C PHE A 197 -62.17 -34.98 -15.75
N LEU A 198 -61.35 -34.03 -15.30
CA LEU A 198 -60.03 -33.77 -15.89
C LEU A 198 -59.06 -34.95 -15.71
N LYS A 199 -59.13 -35.66 -14.58
CA LYS A 199 -58.28 -36.83 -14.32
C LYS A 199 -58.67 -38.06 -15.15
N THR A 200 -59.97 -38.31 -15.32
CA THR A 200 -60.48 -39.53 -15.96
C THR A 200 -60.78 -39.39 -17.44
N SER A 201 -61.14 -38.19 -17.89
CA SER A 201 -61.71 -37.95 -19.23
C SER A 201 -61.02 -36.81 -19.97
N MET A 202 -59.71 -36.63 -19.77
CA MET A 202 -58.95 -35.54 -20.40
C MET A 202 -59.04 -35.54 -21.93
N GLY A 203 -59.13 -36.71 -22.57
CA GLY A 203 -59.32 -36.82 -24.03
C GLY A 203 -60.61 -36.16 -24.51
N VAL A 204 -61.70 -36.33 -23.76
CA VAL A 204 -63.01 -35.71 -24.06
C VAL A 204 -63.01 -34.22 -23.74
N PHE A 205 -62.29 -33.81 -22.68
CA PHE A 205 -62.14 -32.40 -22.34
C PHE A 205 -61.43 -31.62 -23.46
N LYS A 206 -60.35 -32.16 -24.03
CA LYS A 206 -59.58 -31.52 -25.11
C LYS A 206 -60.35 -31.34 -26.43
N THR A 207 -61.35 -32.19 -26.69
CA THR A 207 -62.14 -32.15 -27.94
C THR A 207 -63.38 -31.25 -27.84
N LYS A 208 -63.63 -30.63 -26.69
CA LYS A 208 -64.75 -29.69 -26.53
C LYS A 208 -64.57 -28.45 -27.41
N SER A 209 -65.68 -27.82 -27.75
CA SER A 209 -65.67 -26.62 -28.60
C SER A 209 -65.03 -25.44 -27.88
N ARG A 210 -64.56 -24.45 -28.66
CA ARG A 210 -63.98 -23.21 -28.12
C ARG A 210 -64.97 -22.47 -27.21
N ALA A 211 -66.23 -22.39 -27.62
CA ALA A 211 -67.31 -21.77 -26.83
C ALA A 211 -67.52 -22.47 -25.48
N TRP A 212 -67.41 -23.80 -25.45
CA TRP A 212 -67.51 -24.58 -24.22
C TRP A 212 -66.37 -24.23 -23.24
N HIS A 213 -65.12 -24.16 -23.71
CA HIS A 213 -63.98 -23.78 -22.87
C HIS A 213 -64.07 -22.33 -22.39
N SER A 214 -64.57 -21.42 -23.22
CA SER A 214 -64.83 -20.02 -22.85
C SER A 214 -65.87 -19.93 -21.73
N HIS A 215 -66.97 -20.67 -21.86
CA HIS A 215 -68.02 -20.72 -20.85
C HIS A 215 -67.52 -21.29 -19.52
N LEU A 216 -66.79 -22.41 -19.55
CA LEU A 216 -66.15 -22.97 -18.36
C LEU A 216 -65.23 -21.94 -17.69
N ALA A 217 -64.36 -21.26 -18.46
CA ALA A 217 -63.47 -20.24 -17.91
C ALA A 217 -64.24 -19.11 -17.21
N SER A 218 -65.39 -18.71 -17.77
CA SER A 218 -66.26 -17.70 -17.15
C SER A 218 -66.86 -18.15 -15.81
N ILE A 219 -67.16 -19.44 -15.65
CA ILE A 219 -67.68 -20.02 -14.40
C ILE A 219 -66.58 -20.11 -13.36
N LEU A 220 -65.40 -20.62 -13.73
CA LEU A 220 -64.26 -20.75 -12.82
C LEU A 220 -63.83 -19.40 -12.23
N MET A 221 -63.94 -18.32 -13.02
CA MET A 221 -63.68 -16.97 -12.55
C MET A 221 -64.73 -16.41 -11.57
N ARG A 222 -65.91 -17.04 -11.47
CA ARG A 222 -66.96 -16.66 -10.51
C ARG A 222 -66.92 -17.50 -9.23
N LEU A 223 -66.12 -18.56 -9.17
CA LEU A 223 -66.00 -19.38 -7.97
C LEU A 223 -65.36 -18.57 -6.82
N PRO A 224 -65.69 -18.89 -5.56
CA PRO A 224 -65.08 -18.27 -4.38
C PRO A 224 -63.55 -18.43 -4.36
N ARG A 225 -62.87 -17.49 -3.69
CA ARG A 225 -61.39 -17.42 -3.70
C ARG A 225 -60.69 -18.64 -3.09
N GLU A 226 -61.39 -19.41 -2.27
CA GLU A 226 -60.87 -20.61 -1.62
C GLU A 226 -60.46 -21.72 -2.62
N TYR A 227 -61.04 -21.73 -3.83
CA TYR A 227 -60.71 -22.72 -4.86
C TYR A 227 -59.50 -22.34 -5.72
N TYR A 228 -58.95 -21.14 -5.57
CA TYR A 228 -57.99 -20.59 -6.52
C TYR A 228 -56.64 -21.30 -6.52
N THR A 229 -56.16 -21.72 -5.35
CA THR A 229 -54.92 -22.51 -5.24
C THR A 229 -55.09 -23.86 -5.93
N GLN A 230 -56.22 -24.53 -5.72
CA GLN A 230 -56.55 -25.81 -6.31
C GLN A 230 -56.79 -25.71 -7.83
N LEU A 231 -57.33 -24.57 -8.31
CA LEU A 231 -57.48 -24.32 -9.76
C LEU A 231 -56.13 -24.28 -10.49
N ALA A 232 -55.08 -23.77 -9.85
CA ALA A 232 -53.75 -23.73 -10.45
C ALA A 232 -53.14 -25.13 -10.65
N ASP A 233 -53.59 -26.12 -9.87
CA ASP A 233 -53.16 -27.53 -9.98
C ASP A 233 -53.87 -28.30 -11.11
N LEU A 234 -54.95 -27.75 -11.68
CA LEU A 234 -55.71 -28.38 -12.74
C LEU A 234 -55.06 -28.15 -14.11
N THR A 235 -55.05 -29.18 -14.97
CA THR A 235 -54.48 -29.14 -16.32
C THR A 235 -55.37 -28.39 -17.31
N LEU A 236 -55.59 -27.10 -17.07
CA LEU A 236 -56.53 -26.24 -17.80
C LEU A 236 -55.89 -25.39 -18.92
N VAL A 237 -54.56 -25.30 -18.97
CA VAL A 237 -53.86 -24.40 -19.90
C VAL A 237 -53.31 -25.18 -21.09
N PRO A 238 -53.81 -24.98 -22.32
CA PRO A 238 -53.23 -25.57 -23.52
C PRO A 238 -52.02 -24.78 -24.01
N LEU A 239 -51.01 -25.52 -24.44
CA LEU A 239 -49.82 -24.98 -25.07
C LEU A 239 -49.89 -25.11 -26.60
N ASN A 240 -49.08 -24.32 -27.30
CA ASN A 240 -48.93 -24.34 -28.76
C ASN A 240 -48.52 -25.71 -29.34
N ASN A 241 -47.86 -26.56 -28.55
CA ASN A 241 -47.46 -27.92 -28.92
C ASN A 241 -48.60 -28.96 -28.74
N GLY A 242 -49.82 -28.53 -28.41
CA GLY A 242 -50.99 -29.41 -28.20
C GLY A 242 -51.07 -30.08 -26.84
N THR A 243 -50.08 -29.89 -25.96
CA THR A 243 -50.12 -30.39 -24.58
C THR A 243 -50.96 -29.47 -23.69
N TRP A 244 -51.48 -30.02 -22.59
CA TRP A 244 -52.24 -29.27 -21.59
C TRP A 244 -51.55 -29.43 -20.25
N ILE A 245 -51.30 -28.31 -19.56
CA ILE A 245 -50.53 -28.28 -18.32
C ILE A 245 -51.27 -27.54 -17.21
N ALA A 246 -50.88 -27.83 -15.97
CA ALA A 246 -51.26 -27.06 -14.79
C ALA A 246 -50.40 -25.79 -14.71
N ALA A 247 -50.97 -24.72 -14.13
CA ALA A 247 -50.30 -23.44 -13.98
C ALA A 247 -49.35 -23.39 -12.77
N ASN A 248 -49.62 -24.20 -11.74
CA ASN A 248 -48.85 -24.18 -10.50
C ASN A 248 -47.37 -24.53 -10.73
N GLY A 249 -46.49 -23.70 -10.19
CA GLY A 249 -45.03 -23.91 -10.18
C GLY A 249 -44.33 -23.82 -11.53
N ARG A 250 -45.02 -23.40 -12.60
CA ARG A 250 -44.44 -23.33 -13.96
C ARG A 250 -44.56 -21.92 -14.52
N GLN A 251 -43.50 -21.46 -15.20
CA GLN A 251 -43.56 -20.21 -15.95
C GLN A 251 -44.22 -20.46 -17.30
N ILE A 252 -45.47 -20.01 -17.43
CA ILE A 252 -46.26 -20.10 -18.66
C ILE A 252 -46.47 -18.68 -19.18
N LEU A 253 -46.33 -18.50 -20.49
CA LEU A 253 -46.38 -17.19 -21.13
C LEU A 253 -47.48 -17.14 -22.19
N PHE A 254 -48.19 -16.02 -22.28
CA PHE A 254 -49.07 -15.74 -23.42
C PHE A 254 -48.25 -15.57 -24.70
N PRO A 255 -48.79 -15.90 -25.88
CA PRO A 255 -48.15 -15.57 -27.15
C PRO A 255 -48.05 -14.04 -27.32
N ALA A 256 -47.01 -13.57 -28.03
CA ALA A 256 -46.80 -12.15 -28.30
C ALA A 256 -48.05 -11.52 -28.95
N ALA A 257 -48.54 -10.40 -28.40
CA ALA A 257 -49.75 -9.73 -28.88
C ALA A 257 -49.57 -9.11 -30.29
N LYS A 258 -48.33 -8.76 -30.65
CA LYS A 258 -47.87 -8.31 -31.97
C LYS A 258 -46.39 -8.73 -32.15
N ALA A 259 -45.90 -8.78 -33.39
CA ALA A 259 -44.52 -9.13 -33.74
C ALA A 259 -43.49 -8.06 -33.29
N GLU A 260 -43.43 -7.75 -31.98
CA GLU A 260 -42.46 -6.80 -31.43
C GLU A 260 -41.05 -7.41 -31.37
N PHE A 261 -40.95 -8.74 -31.26
CA PHE A 261 -39.69 -9.47 -31.33
C PHE A 261 -39.89 -10.95 -31.71
N GLU A 262 -38.89 -11.54 -32.37
CA GLU A 262 -38.85 -12.98 -32.66
C GLU A 262 -38.32 -13.76 -31.46
N LEU A 263 -39.00 -14.86 -31.10
CA LEU A 263 -38.53 -15.75 -30.05
C LEU A 263 -37.27 -16.49 -30.51
N PRO A 264 -36.15 -16.40 -29.78
CA PRO A 264 -34.94 -17.12 -30.13
C PRO A 264 -35.14 -18.63 -29.95
N GLY A 265 -34.55 -19.40 -30.87
CA GLY A 265 -34.70 -20.85 -30.89
C GLY A 265 -34.03 -21.54 -29.70
N GLY A 266 -34.42 -22.79 -29.44
CA GLY A 266 -33.79 -23.62 -28.40
C GLY A 266 -34.18 -23.28 -26.96
N LEU A 267 -35.17 -22.42 -26.74
CA LEU A 267 -35.76 -22.17 -25.42
C LEU A 267 -36.97 -23.08 -25.19
N GLU A 268 -36.99 -23.78 -24.06
CA GLU A 268 -38.11 -24.63 -23.63
C GLU A 268 -39.21 -23.79 -22.96
N LEU A 269 -39.71 -22.75 -23.65
CA LEU A 269 -40.76 -21.89 -23.12
C LEU A 269 -42.14 -22.55 -23.29
N SER A 270 -42.92 -22.60 -22.22
CA SER A 270 -44.32 -23.04 -22.25
C SER A 270 -45.21 -21.87 -22.70
N VAL A 271 -45.52 -21.80 -24.00
CA VAL A 271 -46.34 -20.75 -24.58
C VAL A 271 -47.78 -21.24 -24.78
N VAL A 272 -48.76 -20.47 -24.30
CA VAL A 272 -50.19 -20.78 -24.44
C VAL A 272 -50.57 -20.82 -25.93
N ASP A 273 -51.46 -21.75 -26.29
CA ASP A 273 -52.04 -21.83 -27.63
C ASP A 273 -52.63 -20.47 -28.07
N SER A 274 -52.37 -20.07 -29.31
CA SER A 274 -52.75 -18.74 -29.82
C SER A 274 -54.26 -18.53 -29.86
N THR A 275 -55.03 -19.57 -30.17
CA THR A 275 -56.49 -19.49 -30.20
C THR A 275 -57.08 -19.44 -28.79
N ALA A 276 -56.43 -20.10 -27.83
CA ALA A 276 -56.79 -20.04 -26.42
C ALA A 276 -56.49 -18.69 -25.77
N ALA A 277 -55.35 -18.09 -26.12
CA ALA A 277 -54.94 -16.77 -25.65
C ALA A 277 -55.78 -15.63 -26.24
N ALA A 278 -56.33 -15.81 -27.44
CA ALA A 278 -57.18 -14.83 -28.10
C ALA A 278 -58.61 -14.75 -27.51
N ASP A 279 -59.06 -15.80 -26.80
CA ASP A 279 -60.37 -15.81 -26.14
C ASP A 279 -60.34 -14.97 -24.85
N PRO A 280 -61.20 -13.94 -24.70
CA PRO A 280 -61.14 -13.04 -23.54
C PRO A 280 -61.41 -13.71 -22.19
N ALA A 281 -62.33 -14.68 -22.12
CA ALA A 281 -62.68 -15.35 -20.87
C ALA A 281 -61.54 -16.27 -20.42
N ARG A 282 -60.95 -16.99 -21.38
CA ARG A 282 -59.81 -17.87 -21.13
C ARG A 282 -58.55 -17.08 -20.80
N LYS A 283 -58.27 -15.99 -21.53
CA LYS A 283 -57.15 -15.09 -21.21
C LYS A 283 -57.27 -14.58 -19.77
N LYS A 284 -58.46 -14.12 -19.36
CA LYS A 284 -58.72 -13.66 -17.98
C LYS A 284 -58.45 -14.76 -16.94
N LEU A 285 -58.90 -15.99 -17.19
CA LEU A 285 -58.62 -17.13 -16.31
C LEU A 285 -57.11 -17.42 -16.24
N TYR A 286 -56.43 -17.51 -17.38
CA TYR A 286 -55.01 -17.85 -17.41
C TYR A 286 -54.14 -16.77 -16.76
N SER A 287 -54.43 -15.48 -17.00
CA SER A 287 -53.80 -14.38 -16.29
C SER A 287 -54.01 -14.51 -14.77
N PHE A 288 -55.21 -14.92 -14.35
CA PHE A 288 -55.52 -15.15 -12.95
C PHE A 288 -54.75 -16.33 -12.35
N LEU A 289 -54.49 -17.38 -13.13
CA LEU A 289 -53.69 -18.55 -12.73
C LEU A 289 -52.16 -18.28 -12.75
N GLY A 290 -51.73 -17.06 -13.05
CA GLY A 290 -50.31 -16.68 -13.07
C GLY A 290 -49.62 -16.85 -14.42
N VAL A 291 -50.37 -17.03 -15.51
CA VAL A 291 -49.80 -16.95 -16.87
C VAL A 291 -49.42 -15.50 -17.15
N GLY A 292 -48.13 -15.24 -17.33
CA GLY A 292 -47.60 -13.91 -17.61
C GLY A 292 -47.70 -13.54 -19.08
N ASP A 293 -47.68 -12.25 -19.38
CA ASP A 293 -47.47 -11.79 -20.76
C ASP A 293 -46.03 -12.09 -21.21
N LEU A 294 -45.85 -12.36 -22.51
CA LEU A 294 -44.51 -12.56 -23.08
C LEU A 294 -43.81 -11.21 -23.22
N GLU A 295 -43.11 -10.83 -22.17
CA GLU A 295 -42.21 -9.69 -22.15
C GLU A 295 -40.77 -10.11 -22.51
N GLN A 296 -39.92 -9.14 -22.87
CA GLN A 296 -38.51 -9.41 -23.19
C GLN A 296 -37.74 -9.97 -21.99
N GLU A 297 -38.02 -9.48 -20.78
CA GLU A 297 -37.29 -9.81 -19.55
C GLU A 297 -37.38 -11.30 -19.14
N PRO A 298 -38.55 -11.96 -19.16
CA PRO A 298 -38.65 -13.42 -19.01
C PRO A 298 -37.80 -14.22 -20.00
N VAL A 299 -37.74 -13.80 -21.27
CA VAL A 299 -36.97 -14.48 -22.32
C VAL A 299 -35.47 -14.31 -22.07
N VAL A 300 -35.03 -13.08 -21.74
CA VAL A 300 -33.64 -12.78 -21.33
C VAL A 300 -33.22 -13.67 -20.16
N ARG A 301 -34.07 -13.78 -19.13
CA ARG A 301 -33.80 -14.63 -17.95
C ARG A 301 -33.63 -16.10 -18.32
N HIS A 302 -34.47 -16.62 -19.22
CA HIS A 302 -34.38 -18.02 -19.64
C HIS A 302 -33.13 -18.30 -20.48
N ILE A 303 -32.75 -17.38 -21.39
CA ILE A 303 -31.49 -17.47 -22.15
C ILE A 303 -30.32 -17.53 -21.16
N ARG A 304 -30.29 -16.62 -20.18
CA ARG A 304 -29.25 -16.58 -19.15
C ARG A 304 -29.14 -17.91 -18.41
N ASP A 305 -30.24 -18.43 -17.88
CA ASP A 305 -30.25 -19.66 -17.10
C ASP A 305 -29.81 -20.88 -17.95
N LEU A 306 -30.17 -20.90 -19.24
CA LEU A 306 -29.76 -21.92 -20.20
C LEU A 306 -28.24 -21.90 -20.45
N HIS A 307 -27.65 -20.71 -20.60
CA HIS A 307 -26.20 -20.54 -20.77
C HIS A 307 -25.40 -20.82 -19.49
N GLN A 308 -25.91 -20.40 -18.32
CA GLN A 308 -25.25 -20.61 -17.02
C GLN A 308 -25.24 -22.07 -16.57
N ASN A 309 -26.38 -22.76 -16.70
CA ASN A 309 -26.52 -24.16 -16.27
C ASN A 309 -25.91 -25.16 -17.27
N ASN A 310 -25.15 -24.66 -18.25
CA ASN A 310 -24.48 -25.45 -19.27
C ASN A 310 -25.42 -26.35 -20.11
N ARG A 311 -26.73 -26.04 -20.12
CA ARG A 311 -27.74 -26.79 -20.88
C ARG A 311 -27.60 -26.60 -22.38
N VAL A 312 -26.98 -25.49 -22.79
CA VAL A 312 -26.55 -25.24 -24.18
C VAL A 312 -25.69 -26.36 -24.74
N ASN A 313 -24.90 -27.05 -23.91
CA ASN A 313 -24.01 -28.11 -24.37
C ASN A 313 -24.73 -29.43 -24.71
N SER A 314 -26.03 -29.53 -24.47
CA SER A 314 -26.84 -30.64 -24.98
C SER A 314 -27.02 -30.56 -26.51
N SER A 315 -27.30 -31.69 -27.16
CA SER A 315 -27.55 -31.77 -28.61
C SER A 315 -28.82 -31.03 -29.07
N SER A 316 -29.63 -30.49 -28.15
CA SER A 316 -30.92 -29.87 -28.45
C SER A 316 -30.82 -28.43 -29.01
N VAL A 317 -29.76 -27.68 -28.71
CA VAL A 317 -29.63 -26.28 -29.16
C VAL A 317 -28.80 -26.17 -30.44
N SER A 318 -29.43 -25.88 -31.57
CA SER A 318 -28.73 -25.73 -32.86
C SER A 318 -27.82 -24.49 -32.93
N ARG A 319 -26.91 -24.43 -33.91
CA ARG A 319 -26.08 -23.23 -34.17
C ARG A 319 -26.94 -21.99 -34.40
N GLY A 320 -27.99 -22.11 -35.23
CA GLY A 320 -28.92 -21.02 -35.51
C GLY A 320 -29.67 -20.55 -34.25
N ALA A 321 -30.04 -21.48 -33.36
CA ALA A 321 -30.64 -21.16 -32.08
C ALA A 321 -29.69 -20.31 -31.21
N LEU A 322 -28.41 -20.71 -31.08
CA LEU A 322 -27.41 -19.94 -30.33
C LEU A 322 -27.20 -18.53 -30.89
N VAL A 323 -27.14 -18.39 -32.22
CA VAL A 323 -27.00 -17.07 -32.85
C VAL A 323 -28.24 -16.21 -32.56
N SER A 324 -29.45 -16.78 -32.68
CA SER A 324 -30.69 -16.06 -32.38
C SER A 324 -30.78 -15.61 -30.91
N GLN A 325 -30.29 -16.41 -29.96
CA GLN A 325 -30.28 -16.08 -28.53
C GLN A 325 -29.38 -14.86 -28.23
N ILE A 326 -28.15 -14.85 -28.75
CA ILE A 326 -27.24 -13.71 -28.58
C ILE A 326 -27.78 -12.46 -29.29
N LYS A 327 -28.35 -12.64 -30.50
CA LYS A 327 -29.00 -11.56 -31.25
C LYS A 327 -30.18 -10.95 -30.48
N PHE A 328 -30.95 -11.79 -29.80
CA PHE A 328 -32.07 -11.36 -28.97
C PHE A 328 -31.60 -10.49 -27.79
N LEU A 329 -30.56 -10.91 -27.07
CA LEU A 329 -29.98 -10.15 -25.95
C LEU A 329 -29.52 -8.75 -26.40
N TYR A 330 -28.87 -8.65 -27.56
CA TYR A 330 -28.49 -7.36 -28.14
C TYR A 330 -29.72 -6.51 -28.51
N SER A 331 -30.72 -7.12 -29.14
CA SER A 331 -31.94 -6.42 -29.59
C SER A 331 -32.78 -5.91 -28.40
N ALA A 332 -32.74 -6.61 -27.28
CA ALA A 332 -33.35 -6.20 -26.01
C ALA A 332 -32.52 -5.15 -25.24
N ALA A 333 -31.43 -4.64 -25.83
CA ALA A 333 -30.47 -3.74 -25.20
C ALA A 333 -29.99 -4.26 -23.82
N TRP A 334 -29.90 -5.58 -23.68
CA TRP A 334 -29.57 -6.20 -22.40
C TRP A 334 -28.12 -5.90 -22.02
N ILE A 335 -27.92 -5.57 -20.76
CA ILE A 335 -26.62 -5.33 -20.15
C ILE A 335 -26.31 -6.56 -19.32
N ASN A 336 -25.16 -7.20 -19.55
CA ASN A 336 -24.66 -8.31 -18.74
C ASN A 336 -24.15 -7.77 -17.39
N PRO A 337 -24.96 -7.78 -16.31
CA PRO A 337 -24.61 -7.08 -15.09
C PRO A 337 -23.58 -7.86 -14.25
N GLU A 338 -23.44 -9.16 -14.51
CA GLU A 338 -22.60 -10.10 -13.77
C GLU A 338 -21.54 -10.79 -14.65
N PHE A 339 -21.20 -10.19 -15.81
CA PHE A 339 -20.24 -10.74 -16.80
C PHE A 339 -20.35 -12.27 -16.94
N GLN A 340 -21.58 -12.74 -17.01
CA GLN A 340 -21.87 -14.17 -16.99
C GLN A 340 -21.29 -14.80 -18.25
N ARG A 341 -20.84 -16.04 -18.12
CA ARG A 341 -20.20 -16.75 -19.24
C ARG A 341 -21.27 -17.26 -20.21
N PHE A 342 -21.37 -16.60 -21.35
CA PHE A 342 -22.20 -17.07 -22.46
C PHE A 342 -21.43 -18.05 -23.35
N TRP A 343 -22.17 -18.94 -23.99
CA TRP A 343 -21.66 -19.95 -24.92
C TRP A 343 -21.86 -19.46 -26.34
N PHE A 344 -20.83 -19.62 -27.15
CA PHE A 344 -20.78 -19.24 -28.55
C PHE A 344 -20.31 -20.42 -29.40
N MET A 345 -20.60 -20.36 -30.69
CA MET A 345 -19.99 -21.26 -31.66
C MET A 345 -18.70 -20.64 -32.22
N SER A 346 -17.60 -21.39 -32.22
CA SER A 346 -16.38 -21.03 -32.95
C SER A 346 -16.48 -21.36 -34.43
N GLU A 347 -15.60 -20.81 -35.25
CA GLU A 347 -15.45 -21.19 -36.66
C GLU A 347 -15.15 -22.69 -36.85
N SER A 348 -14.47 -23.32 -35.89
CA SER A 348 -14.21 -24.77 -35.90
C SER A 348 -15.41 -25.63 -35.52
N GLY A 349 -16.59 -25.03 -35.29
CA GLY A 349 -17.81 -25.74 -34.89
C GLY A 349 -17.82 -26.20 -33.44
N GLN A 350 -16.91 -25.69 -32.61
CA GLN A 350 -16.85 -25.99 -31.18
C GLN A 350 -17.65 -24.98 -30.38
N ARG A 351 -18.37 -25.44 -29.35
CA ARG A 351 -19.04 -24.56 -28.39
C ARG A 351 -18.03 -24.11 -27.34
N ILE A 352 -17.79 -22.80 -27.27
CA ILE A 352 -16.74 -22.19 -26.44
C ILE A 352 -17.30 -20.90 -25.81
N HIS A 353 -16.77 -20.50 -24.66
CA HIS A 353 -17.15 -19.24 -24.02
C HIS A 353 -16.57 -18.02 -24.73
N GLY A 354 -17.29 -16.88 -24.66
CA GLY A 354 -16.84 -15.61 -25.23
C GLY A 354 -15.42 -15.23 -24.80
N SER A 355 -15.10 -15.44 -23.51
CA SER A 355 -13.79 -15.17 -22.90
C SER A 355 -12.60 -15.90 -23.54
N GLN A 356 -12.85 -16.90 -24.38
CA GLN A 356 -11.84 -17.68 -25.11
C GLN A 356 -11.90 -17.47 -26.64
N LEU A 357 -12.75 -16.55 -27.11
CA LEU A 357 -12.96 -16.28 -28.52
C LEU A 357 -12.46 -14.90 -28.90
N TYR A 358 -11.93 -14.83 -30.12
CA TYR A 358 -11.62 -13.61 -30.82
C TYR A 358 -12.69 -13.30 -31.87
N GLN A 359 -12.84 -12.03 -32.19
CA GLN A 359 -13.66 -11.57 -33.30
C GLN A 359 -12.84 -10.86 -34.36
N ASP A 360 -13.28 -10.98 -35.61
CA ASP A 360 -12.60 -10.36 -36.73
C ASP A 360 -12.70 -8.83 -36.70
N SER A 361 -11.58 -8.16 -36.98
CA SER A 361 -11.51 -6.70 -36.96
C SER A 361 -10.51 -6.16 -37.98
N THR A 362 -10.91 -5.08 -38.65
CA THR A 362 -10.08 -4.32 -39.58
C THR A 362 -9.10 -3.35 -38.89
N LYS A 363 -9.18 -3.20 -37.56
CA LYS A 363 -8.27 -2.35 -36.79
C LYS A 363 -6.82 -2.84 -36.93
N ALA A 364 -5.88 -1.89 -37.00
CA ALA A 364 -4.46 -2.19 -36.95
C ALA A 364 -4.12 -2.95 -35.64
N LEU A 365 -3.22 -3.92 -35.73
CA LEU A 365 -2.76 -4.72 -34.58
C LEU A 365 -3.90 -5.44 -33.83
N SER A 366 -5.01 -5.76 -34.50
CA SER A 366 -6.12 -6.54 -33.94
C SER A 366 -5.74 -8.02 -33.74
N ALA A 367 -6.62 -8.79 -33.08
CA ALA A 367 -6.46 -10.24 -32.98
C ALA A 367 -6.38 -10.89 -34.38
N THR A 368 -7.10 -10.38 -35.38
CA THR A 368 -7.02 -10.83 -36.78
C THR A 368 -5.61 -10.66 -37.36
N PHE A 369 -4.93 -9.54 -37.06
CA PHE A 369 -3.56 -9.29 -37.54
C PHE A 369 -2.56 -10.33 -37.00
N PHE A 370 -2.63 -10.64 -35.69
CA PHE A 370 -1.67 -11.57 -35.06
C PHE A 370 -2.03 -13.05 -35.25
N PHE A 371 -3.33 -13.37 -35.24
CA PHE A 371 -3.81 -14.76 -35.16
C PHE A 371 -4.52 -15.24 -36.43
N GLY A 372 -4.78 -14.37 -37.41
CA GLY A 372 -5.54 -14.72 -38.62
C GLY A 372 -4.93 -15.86 -39.44
N ALA A 373 -3.59 -15.99 -39.45
CA ALA A 373 -2.87 -17.11 -40.08
C ALA A 373 -2.80 -18.38 -39.22
N HIS A 374 -3.24 -18.31 -37.95
CA HIS A 374 -3.11 -19.35 -36.93
C HIS A 374 -4.47 -19.71 -36.28
N ARG A 375 -5.55 -19.68 -37.06
CA ARG A 375 -6.93 -19.95 -36.60
C ARG A 375 -7.16 -21.38 -36.06
N ASN A 376 -6.26 -22.31 -36.36
CA ASN A 376 -6.26 -23.64 -35.75
C ASN A 376 -5.85 -23.62 -34.27
N LYS A 377 -5.04 -22.64 -33.85
CA LYS A 377 -4.57 -22.47 -32.48
C LYS A 377 -5.41 -21.45 -31.70
N PHE A 378 -5.78 -20.35 -32.35
CA PHE A 378 -6.57 -19.28 -31.75
C PHE A 378 -7.98 -19.28 -32.31
N ARG A 379 -8.98 -19.31 -31.41
CA ARG A 379 -10.37 -19.56 -31.79
C ARG A 379 -11.07 -18.25 -32.10
N PHE A 380 -11.68 -18.17 -33.28
CA PHE A 380 -12.52 -17.05 -33.69
C PHE A 380 -14.00 -17.43 -33.61
N ILE A 381 -14.86 -16.45 -33.33
CA ILE A 381 -16.31 -16.59 -33.34
C ILE A 381 -16.82 -16.92 -34.75
N HIS A 382 -17.84 -17.77 -34.86
CA HIS A 382 -18.40 -18.21 -36.13
C HIS A 382 -18.99 -17.05 -36.95
N LYS A 383 -18.88 -17.11 -38.28
CA LYS A 383 -19.31 -16.06 -39.22
C LYS A 383 -20.80 -15.68 -39.12
N ASP A 384 -21.68 -16.67 -38.88
CA ASP A 384 -23.12 -16.45 -38.63
C ASP A 384 -23.42 -15.36 -37.56
N TYR A 385 -22.56 -15.17 -36.55
CA TYR A 385 -22.76 -14.09 -35.56
C TYR A 385 -22.49 -12.70 -36.14
N MET A 386 -21.59 -12.59 -37.11
CA MET A 386 -21.31 -11.33 -37.81
C MET A 386 -22.38 -11.04 -38.85
N GLU A 387 -22.87 -12.06 -39.56
CA GLU A 387 -23.98 -11.94 -40.49
C GLU A 387 -25.29 -11.54 -39.78
N ALA A 388 -25.47 -11.95 -38.52
CA ALA A 388 -26.63 -11.61 -37.71
C ALA A 388 -26.74 -10.11 -37.32
N SER A 389 -25.65 -9.34 -37.41
CA SER A 389 -25.56 -7.94 -36.94
C SER A 389 -26.18 -6.90 -37.89
N GLY A 390 -26.46 -7.29 -39.14
CA GLY A 390 -26.87 -6.37 -40.22
C GLY A 390 -25.67 -5.70 -40.92
N GLN A 391 -25.94 -4.74 -41.81
CA GLN A 391 -24.89 -4.03 -42.57
C GLN A 391 -24.59 -2.63 -42.00
N GLY A 392 -23.36 -2.14 -42.23
CA GLY A 392 -22.93 -0.78 -41.89
C GLY A 392 -22.76 -0.53 -40.38
N ARG A 393 -23.16 0.66 -39.90
CA ARG A 393 -22.97 1.14 -38.51
C ARG A 393 -23.54 0.22 -37.42
N LYS A 394 -24.52 -0.63 -37.75
CA LYS A 394 -25.09 -1.63 -36.82
C LYS A 394 -24.09 -2.75 -36.50
N CYS A 395 -23.21 -3.09 -37.44
CA CYS A 395 -22.15 -4.08 -37.24
C CYS A 395 -21.10 -3.58 -36.25
N ASP A 396 -20.68 -2.31 -36.34
CA ASP A 396 -19.69 -1.74 -35.39
C ASP A 396 -20.22 -1.72 -33.94
N LEU A 397 -21.51 -1.38 -33.76
CA LEU A 397 -22.16 -1.41 -32.44
C LEU A 397 -22.32 -2.83 -31.90
N TRP A 398 -22.61 -3.80 -32.77
CA TRP A 398 -22.68 -5.22 -32.42
C TRP A 398 -21.32 -5.76 -31.97
N VAL A 399 -20.25 -5.48 -32.73
CA VAL A 399 -18.87 -5.89 -32.42
C VAL A 399 -18.42 -5.27 -31.09
N ALA A 400 -18.71 -3.98 -30.87
CA ALA A 400 -18.43 -3.32 -29.59
C ALA A 400 -19.22 -3.95 -28.44
N TRP A 401 -20.49 -4.29 -28.65
CA TRP A 401 -21.33 -4.93 -27.64
C TRP A 401 -20.85 -6.36 -27.30
N LEU A 402 -20.45 -7.15 -28.30
CA LEU A 402 -19.85 -8.47 -28.08
C LEU A 402 -18.54 -8.38 -27.26
N GLU A 403 -17.72 -7.36 -27.52
CA GLU A 403 -16.48 -7.14 -26.76
C GLU A 403 -16.77 -6.71 -25.32
N GLU A 404 -17.66 -5.73 -25.13
CA GLU A 404 -17.89 -5.12 -23.82
C GLU A 404 -18.82 -5.95 -22.91
N LYS A 405 -19.88 -6.55 -23.48
CA LYS A 405 -20.93 -7.21 -22.69
C LYS A 405 -20.83 -8.73 -22.70
N MET A 406 -20.19 -9.31 -23.71
CA MET A 406 -20.09 -10.77 -23.88
C MET A 406 -18.66 -11.31 -23.82
N ASP A 407 -17.67 -10.44 -23.57
CA ASP A 407 -16.25 -10.76 -23.44
C ASP A 407 -15.68 -11.48 -24.68
N VAL A 408 -16.09 -11.14 -25.90
CA VAL A 408 -15.47 -11.64 -27.14
C VAL A 408 -14.37 -10.65 -27.59
N ALA A 409 -13.11 -11.08 -27.59
CA ALA A 409 -11.99 -10.15 -27.71
C ALA A 409 -11.73 -9.68 -29.16
N THR A 410 -11.62 -8.36 -29.37
CA THR A 410 -11.18 -7.77 -30.65
C THR A 410 -9.65 -7.68 -30.75
N ILE A 411 -8.99 -7.56 -29.61
CA ILE A 411 -7.53 -7.42 -29.48
C ILE A 411 -6.94 -8.62 -28.71
N PRO A 412 -5.67 -8.98 -28.92
CA PRO A 412 -5.04 -10.05 -28.17
C PRO A 412 -5.13 -9.84 -26.65
N ARG A 413 -5.51 -10.89 -25.91
CA ARG A 413 -5.61 -10.79 -24.45
C ARG A 413 -4.22 -10.77 -23.83
N LEU A 414 -3.90 -9.78 -23.00
CA LEU A 414 -2.59 -9.72 -22.33
C LEU A 414 -2.44 -10.81 -21.27
N VAL A 415 -3.52 -11.12 -20.54
CA VAL A 415 -3.48 -12.02 -19.39
C VAL A 415 -4.54 -13.11 -19.49
N SER A 416 -4.28 -14.24 -18.81
CA SER A 416 -5.26 -15.27 -18.53
C SER A 416 -5.43 -15.45 -17.02
N THR A 417 -6.67 -15.65 -16.59
CA THR A 417 -7.01 -15.86 -15.17
C THR A 417 -6.51 -17.21 -14.67
N THR A 418 -5.91 -17.22 -13.49
CA THR A 418 -5.44 -18.44 -12.83
C THR A 418 -6.48 -18.96 -11.83
N THR A 419 -6.40 -20.24 -11.46
CA THR A 419 -7.34 -20.89 -10.54
C THR A 419 -7.35 -20.28 -9.13
N ASP A 420 -6.27 -19.62 -8.73
CA ASP A 420 -6.10 -18.93 -7.45
C ASP A 420 -6.64 -17.48 -7.44
N ARG A 421 -7.49 -17.12 -8.41
CA ARG A 421 -8.04 -15.76 -8.59
C ARG A 421 -6.96 -14.69 -8.80
N GLY A 422 -5.80 -15.08 -9.33
CA GLY A 422 -4.79 -14.20 -9.89
C GLY A 422 -4.84 -14.18 -11.42
N PHE A 423 -3.77 -13.70 -12.04
CA PHE A 423 -3.56 -13.78 -13.49
C PHE A 423 -2.11 -14.07 -13.85
N LYS A 424 -1.90 -14.60 -15.06
CA LYS A 424 -0.59 -14.79 -15.70
C LYS A 424 -0.61 -14.17 -17.10
N LEU A 425 0.57 -13.90 -17.68
CA LEU A 425 0.68 -13.57 -19.11
C LEU A 425 -0.02 -14.67 -19.93
N SER A 426 -0.91 -14.27 -20.84
CA SER A 426 -1.67 -15.23 -21.64
C SER A 426 -0.74 -15.98 -22.60
N GLU A 427 -1.12 -17.22 -22.93
CA GLU A 427 -0.38 -18.03 -23.91
C GLU A 427 -0.45 -17.40 -25.32
N ASP A 428 -1.52 -16.65 -25.57
CA ASP A 428 -1.77 -15.91 -26.80
C ASP A 428 -0.80 -14.74 -26.96
N PHE A 429 -0.58 -13.98 -25.89
CA PHE A 429 0.38 -12.87 -25.89
C PHE A 429 1.83 -13.37 -25.87
N GLU A 430 2.08 -14.50 -25.19
CA GLU A 430 3.40 -15.15 -25.22
C GLU A 430 3.76 -15.64 -26.63
N PHE A 431 2.78 -16.10 -27.41
CA PHE A 431 2.98 -16.39 -28.83
C PHE A 431 3.34 -15.12 -29.62
N ILE A 432 2.66 -14.01 -29.40
CA ILE A 432 2.96 -12.74 -30.07
C ILE A 432 4.41 -12.31 -29.81
N ILE A 433 4.86 -12.36 -28.56
CA ILE A 433 6.24 -11.99 -28.17
C ILE A 433 7.28 -12.86 -28.88
N LYS A 434 7.01 -14.15 -29.08
CA LYS A 434 7.96 -15.09 -29.69
C LYS A 434 7.99 -15.02 -31.22
N THR A 435 6.86 -14.71 -31.85
CA THR A 435 6.68 -14.83 -33.30
C THR A 435 6.81 -13.51 -34.04
N PHE A 436 6.45 -12.38 -33.43
CA PHE A 436 6.40 -11.08 -34.11
C PHE A 436 7.57 -10.16 -33.74
N PRO A 437 7.97 -9.23 -34.62
CA PRO A 437 9.00 -8.24 -34.33
C PRO A 437 8.65 -7.36 -33.12
N SER A 438 9.66 -6.98 -32.33
CA SER A 438 9.48 -6.19 -31.10
C SER A 438 8.70 -4.89 -31.32
N PHE A 439 8.86 -4.21 -32.47
CA PHE A 439 8.07 -3.02 -32.81
C PHE A 439 6.56 -3.30 -32.89
N ALA A 440 6.12 -4.43 -33.44
CA ALA A 440 4.70 -4.78 -33.52
C ALA A 440 4.11 -5.07 -32.13
N VAL A 441 4.89 -5.70 -31.25
CA VAL A 441 4.48 -5.97 -29.86
C VAL A 441 4.39 -4.67 -29.06
N LEU A 442 5.37 -3.79 -29.20
CA LEU A 442 5.36 -2.47 -28.56
C LEU A 442 4.24 -1.58 -29.11
N GLY A 443 3.97 -1.65 -30.41
CA GLY A 443 2.82 -0.99 -31.05
C GLY A 443 1.49 -1.47 -30.48
N LEU A 444 1.33 -2.79 -30.30
CA LEU A 444 0.12 -3.37 -29.71
C LEU A 444 -0.11 -2.88 -28.27
N LEU A 445 0.96 -2.87 -27.46
CA LEU A 445 0.92 -2.35 -26.09
C LEU A 445 0.58 -0.87 -26.05
N ARG A 446 1.15 -0.06 -26.96
CA ARG A 446 0.90 1.39 -27.04
C ARG A 446 -0.55 1.68 -27.39
N GLU A 447 -1.04 1.12 -28.50
CA GLU A 447 -2.35 1.46 -29.06
C GLU A 447 -3.50 0.98 -28.19
N ASN A 448 -3.28 -0.06 -27.37
CA ASN A 448 -4.29 -0.63 -26.49
C ASN A 448 -3.96 -0.47 -25.01
N TRP A 449 -3.09 0.48 -24.65
CA TRP A 449 -2.66 0.64 -23.26
C TRP A 449 -3.80 0.95 -22.31
N ASP A 450 -4.81 1.73 -22.72
CA ASP A 450 -5.98 2.02 -21.88
C ASP A 450 -6.68 0.73 -21.41
N LYS A 451 -6.58 -0.35 -22.20
CA LYS A 451 -7.10 -1.67 -21.83
C LYS A 451 -6.09 -2.48 -21.02
N TYR A 452 -4.78 -2.36 -21.25
CA TYR A 452 -3.76 -3.17 -20.57
C TYR A 452 -3.24 -2.57 -19.26
N SER A 453 -3.25 -1.25 -19.11
CA SER A 453 -2.81 -0.49 -17.94
C SER A 453 -3.45 -1.00 -16.65
N ARG A 454 -4.71 -1.43 -16.74
CA ARG A 454 -5.52 -1.97 -15.63
C ARG A 454 -4.86 -3.12 -14.89
N PHE A 455 -3.94 -3.88 -15.51
CA PHE A 455 -3.25 -5.01 -14.87
C PHE A 455 -2.00 -4.60 -14.09
N PHE A 456 -1.63 -3.32 -14.13
CA PHE A 456 -0.44 -2.76 -13.48
C PHE A 456 -0.76 -1.69 -12.44
N ASP A 457 -2.02 -1.25 -12.32
CA ASP A 457 -2.46 -0.22 -11.39
C ASP A 457 -3.31 -0.83 -10.24
N PRO A 458 -2.81 -0.84 -8.99
CA PRO A 458 -3.55 -1.33 -7.83
C PRO A 458 -4.78 -0.49 -7.47
N ASP A 459 -4.80 0.81 -7.80
CA ASP A 459 -5.90 1.71 -7.46
C ASP A 459 -7.11 1.51 -8.38
N GLU A 460 -6.87 1.05 -9.62
CA GLU A 460 -7.91 0.64 -10.56
C GLU A 460 -8.57 -0.69 -10.13
N LEU A 461 -7.90 -1.55 -9.36
CA LEU A 461 -8.46 -2.82 -8.88
C LEU A 461 -9.71 -2.64 -8.00
N LYS A 462 -9.76 -1.60 -7.15
CA LYS A 462 -10.97 -1.32 -6.34
C LYS A 462 -12.15 -0.96 -7.22
N LYS A 463 -11.93 -0.05 -8.19
CA LYS A 463 -12.95 0.31 -9.19
C LYS A 463 -13.38 -0.92 -10.00
N TRP A 464 -12.47 -1.86 -10.23
CA TRP A 464 -12.73 -3.07 -11.00
C TRP A 464 -13.56 -4.10 -10.22
N ASN A 465 -13.19 -4.39 -8.97
CA ASN A 465 -14.00 -5.24 -8.10
C ASN A 465 -15.38 -4.62 -7.77
N GLU A 466 -15.53 -3.29 -7.91
CA GLU A 466 -16.79 -2.56 -7.75
C GLU A 466 -17.62 -2.46 -9.05
N LYS A 467 -17.01 -2.35 -10.24
CA LYS A 467 -17.68 -2.16 -11.54
C LYS A 467 -17.80 -3.41 -12.41
N GLU A 468 -16.82 -4.31 -12.38
CA GLU A 468 -16.82 -5.55 -13.17
C GLU A 468 -17.13 -6.74 -12.25
N ILE A 469 -18.39 -7.15 -12.26
CA ILE A 469 -18.85 -8.33 -11.53
C ILE A 469 -18.56 -9.53 -12.41
N GLY A 470 -17.43 -10.23 -12.21
CA GLY A 470 -17.14 -11.45 -12.97
C GLY A 470 -15.93 -12.20 -12.46
N VAL A 471 -14.75 -11.57 -12.51
CA VAL A 471 -13.52 -12.10 -11.91
C VAL A 471 -13.11 -11.19 -10.77
N LYS A 472 -13.48 -11.57 -9.54
CA LYS A 472 -12.97 -10.92 -8.34
C LYS A 472 -11.54 -11.38 -8.11
N TYR A 473 -10.58 -10.52 -8.43
CA TYR A 473 -9.18 -10.78 -8.13
C TYR A 473 -8.95 -10.55 -6.64
N ASP A 474 -8.24 -11.49 -6.02
CA ASP A 474 -7.78 -11.29 -4.66
C ASP A 474 -6.72 -10.18 -4.64
N THR A 475 -6.86 -9.20 -3.76
CA THR A 475 -5.97 -8.04 -3.72
C THR A 475 -4.51 -8.45 -3.54
N LYS A 476 -4.20 -9.44 -2.69
CA LYS A 476 -2.82 -9.87 -2.48
C LYS A 476 -2.27 -10.60 -3.71
N ARG A 477 -3.08 -11.46 -4.32
CA ARG A 477 -2.70 -12.20 -5.55
C ARG A 477 -2.55 -11.28 -6.75
N PHE A 478 -3.39 -10.25 -6.88
CA PHE A 478 -3.32 -9.27 -7.95
C PHE A 478 -1.96 -8.56 -7.98
N HIS A 479 -1.45 -8.12 -6.82
CA HIS A 479 -0.13 -7.49 -6.73
C HIS A 479 0.98 -8.44 -7.21
N ILE A 480 0.99 -9.69 -6.70
CA ILE A 480 1.98 -10.70 -7.09
C ILE A 480 1.91 -11.00 -8.60
N SER A 481 0.69 -11.13 -9.13
CA SER A 481 0.45 -11.37 -10.56
C SER A 481 0.88 -10.18 -11.43
N GLY A 482 0.60 -8.94 -10.99
CA GLY A 482 1.01 -7.72 -11.65
C GLY A 482 2.54 -7.57 -11.69
N ASP A 483 3.22 -7.82 -10.57
CA ASP A 483 4.68 -7.81 -10.49
C ASP A 483 5.30 -8.87 -11.42
N ARG A 484 4.74 -10.08 -11.42
CA ARG A 484 5.20 -11.17 -12.30
C ARG A 484 4.95 -10.87 -13.77
N LEU A 485 3.81 -10.25 -14.11
CA LEU A 485 3.49 -9.79 -15.46
C LEU A 485 4.46 -8.70 -15.92
N LYS A 486 4.72 -7.71 -15.07
CA LYS A 486 5.69 -6.63 -15.29
C LYS A 486 7.08 -7.20 -15.56
N GLN A 487 7.55 -8.14 -14.72
CA GLN A 487 8.84 -8.79 -14.90
C GLN A 487 8.94 -9.57 -16.23
N LYS A 488 7.88 -10.29 -16.62
CA LYS A 488 7.84 -11.01 -17.90
C LYS A 488 7.89 -10.07 -19.11
N LEU A 489 7.13 -8.97 -19.09
CA LEU A 489 7.14 -8.01 -20.19
C LEU A 489 8.44 -7.18 -20.23
N SER A 490 9.00 -6.82 -19.07
CA SER A 490 10.23 -6.04 -18.98
C SER A 490 11.46 -6.82 -19.44
N SER A 491 11.44 -8.15 -19.29
CA SER A 491 12.49 -9.05 -19.77
C SER A 491 12.37 -9.41 -21.26
N MET A 492 11.34 -8.92 -21.96
CA MET A 492 11.21 -9.12 -23.41
C MET A 492 12.41 -8.53 -24.14
N LEU A 493 12.95 -9.28 -25.10
CA LEU A 493 14.04 -8.80 -25.96
C LEU A 493 13.50 -7.88 -27.05
N VAL A 494 14.01 -6.65 -27.11
CA VAL A 494 13.67 -5.66 -28.11
C VAL A 494 14.88 -5.31 -28.95
N THR A 495 14.65 -5.07 -30.24
CA THR A 495 15.71 -4.66 -31.17
C THR A 495 15.88 -3.15 -31.06
N CYS A 496 17.06 -2.70 -30.63
CA CYS A 496 17.38 -1.28 -30.51
C CYS A 496 17.94 -0.72 -31.83
N THR A 497 18.15 0.61 -31.87
CA THR A 497 18.69 1.32 -33.05
C THR A 497 20.11 0.90 -33.42
N ASP A 498 20.83 0.23 -32.52
CA ASP A 498 22.14 -0.40 -32.75
C ASP A 498 22.04 -1.77 -33.45
N GLY A 499 20.83 -2.22 -33.78
CA GLY A 499 20.55 -3.52 -34.40
C GLY A 499 20.67 -4.71 -33.44
N LYS A 500 21.02 -4.50 -32.17
CA LYS A 500 21.17 -5.55 -31.16
C LYS A 500 19.88 -5.72 -30.36
N LYS A 501 19.71 -6.92 -29.80
CA LYS A 501 18.59 -7.26 -28.93
C LYS A 501 18.98 -7.03 -27.48
N HIS A 502 18.26 -6.15 -26.80
CA HIS A 502 18.42 -5.86 -25.39
C HIS A 502 17.11 -6.11 -24.64
N ARG A 503 17.15 -6.30 -23.33
CA ARG A 503 15.93 -6.45 -22.53
C ARG A 503 15.21 -5.11 -22.44
N LEU A 504 13.89 -5.09 -22.54
CA LEU A 504 13.10 -3.85 -22.52
C LEU A 504 13.40 -2.95 -21.30
N ASP A 505 13.55 -3.52 -20.09
CA ASP A 505 13.94 -2.76 -18.88
C ASP A 505 15.34 -2.13 -18.90
N THR A 506 16.21 -2.59 -19.80
CA THR A 506 17.56 -2.03 -19.98
C THR A 506 17.63 -0.99 -21.10
N THR A 507 16.50 -0.69 -21.75
CA THR A 507 16.46 0.17 -22.94
C THR A 507 15.92 1.57 -22.66
N PHE A 508 16.36 2.51 -23.50
CA PHE A 508 15.95 3.90 -23.46
C PHE A 508 15.11 4.23 -24.69
N LEU A 509 13.99 4.93 -24.48
CA LEU A 509 13.09 5.36 -25.55
C LEU A 509 12.89 6.88 -25.47
N PRO A 510 13.42 7.65 -26.45
CA PRO A 510 13.35 9.12 -26.44
C PRO A 510 11.96 9.70 -26.79
N SER A 511 10.95 8.86 -27.04
CA SER A 511 9.63 9.33 -27.47
C SER A 511 8.68 9.55 -26.29
N LYS A 512 8.11 10.77 -26.20
CA LYS A 512 7.01 11.10 -25.29
C LYS A 512 5.76 10.25 -25.54
N GLU A 513 5.58 9.72 -26.75
CA GLU A 513 4.39 8.93 -27.13
C GLU A 513 4.32 7.55 -26.45
N LEU A 514 5.42 7.09 -25.84
CA LEU A 514 5.53 5.80 -25.15
C LEU A 514 5.77 5.95 -23.64
N LEU A 515 5.41 7.11 -23.04
CA LEU A 515 5.44 7.37 -21.59
C LEU A 515 4.84 6.23 -20.76
N VAL A 516 3.80 5.66 -21.33
CA VAL A 516 3.09 4.45 -20.97
C VAL A 516 4.01 3.28 -20.52
N LEU A 517 5.13 3.07 -21.20
CA LEU A 517 6.02 1.93 -20.96
C LEU A 517 6.98 2.11 -19.78
N SER A 518 7.00 3.27 -19.10
CA SER A 518 7.79 3.45 -17.84
C SER A 518 7.48 2.40 -16.80
N ILE A 519 6.22 1.97 -16.75
CA ILE A 519 5.75 0.96 -15.80
C ILE A 519 6.53 -0.34 -15.99
N LEU A 520 7.00 -0.62 -17.21
CA LEU A 520 7.82 -1.80 -17.54
C LEU A 520 9.33 -1.58 -17.31
N GLY A 521 9.73 -0.47 -16.69
CA GLY A 521 11.14 -0.15 -16.41
C GLY A 521 11.86 0.61 -17.53
N VAL A 522 11.16 0.98 -18.60
CA VAL A 522 11.73 1.76 -19.71
C VAL A 522 11.93 3.21 -19.27
N SER A 523 13.15 3.72 -19.37
CA SER A 523 13.41 5.13 -19.08
C SER A 523 12.94 6.03 -20.22
N ILE A 524 11.99 6.93 -19.95
CA ILE A 524 11.46 7.92 -20.91
C ILE A 524 12.12 9.29 -20.76
N LYS A 525 12.61 9.60 -19.55
CA LYS A 525 13.47 10.74 -19.30
C LYS A 525 14.89 10.22 -19.18
N VAL A 526 15.82 10.93 -19.81
CA VAL A 526 17.25 10.82 -19.52
C VAL A 526 17.42 11.41 -18.12
N ASP A 527 17.13 10.60 -17.09
CA ASP A 527 17.33 10.93 -15.68
C ASP A 527 18.67 10.37 -15.21
N VAL A 528 19.16 10.84 -14.06
CA VAL A 528 20.44 10.34 -13.52
C VAL A 528 20.44 8.82 -13.31
N SER A 529 19.27 8.22 -13.05
CA SER A 529 19.08 6.78 -12.81
C SER A 529 19.54 5.90 -13.98
N VAL A 530 19.37 6.35 -15.24
CA VAL A 530 19.87 5.61 -16.42
C VAL A 530 21.40 5.52 -16.38
N TYR A 531 22.07 6.64 -16.13
CA TYR A 531 23.53 6.69 -16.08
C TYR A 531 24.08 5.87 -14.91
N LEU A 532 23.43 5.91 -13.75
CA LEU A 532 23.81 5.10 -12.59
C LEU A 532 23.67 3.60 -12.86
N ARG A 533 22.60 3.15 -13.53
CA ARG A 533 22.43 1.74 -13.94
C ARG A 533 23.46 1.31 -14.98
N CYS A 534 23.78 2.17 -15.95
CA CYS A 534 24.87 1.91 -16.89
C CYS A 534 26.22 1.79 -16.18
N LEU A 535 26.47 2.58 -15.13
CA LEU A 535 27.70 2.48 -14.33
C LEU A 535 27.76 1.15 -13.58
N GLU A 536 26.67 0.74 -12.93
CA GLU A 536 26.56 -0.52 -12.21
C GLU A 536 26.74 -1.73 -13.13
N GLN A 537 26.16 -1.70 -14.33
CA GLN A 537 26.37 -2.77 -15.31
C GLN A 537 27.83 -2.86 -15.77
N LEU A 538 28.49 -1.72 -16.04
CA LEU A 538 29.91 -1.70 -16.41
C LEU A 538 30.81 -2.19 -15.26
N ALA A 539 30.43 -1.90 -14.01
CA ALA A 539 31.11 -2.41 -12.83
C ALA A 539 30.92 -3.93 -12.64
N LEU A 540 29.69 -4.45 -12.81
CA LEU A 540 29.38 -5.88 -12.77
C LEU A 540 30.11 -6.68 -13.85
N GLU A 541 30.25 -6.10 -15.04
CA GLU A 541 30.96 -6.70 -16.18
C GLU A 541 32.49 -6.57 -16.07
N SER A 542 33.01 -5.86 -15.06
CA SER A 542 34.44 -5.54 -14.92
C SER A 542 35.02 -4.91 -16.20
N SER A 543 34.28 -3.98 -16.82
CA SER A 543 34.65 -3.38 -18.09
C SER A 543 35.88 -2.48 -17.98
N ASN A 544 36.76 -2.51 -18.99
CA ASN A 544 37.98 -1.69 -19.09
C ASN A 544 37.82 -0.48 -20.04
N ASP A 545 36.59 -0.13 -20.43
CA ASP A 545 36.30 0.99 -21.34
C ASP A 545 36.37 2.34 -20.60
N SER A 546 37.60 2.79 -20.33
CA SER A 546 37.88 4.00 -19.57
C SER A 546 37.24 5.25 -20.19
N ALA A 547 37.25 5.39 -21.52
CA ALA A 547 36.67 6.54 -22.21
C ALA A 547 35.16 6.66 -21.98
N ARG A 548 34.45 5.53 -22.04
CA ARG A 548 33.00 5.48 -21.79
C ARG A 548 32.66 5.74 -20.33
N ILE A 549 33.44 5.18 -19.39
CA ILE A 549 33.24 5.37 -17.95
C ILE A 549 33.50 6.83 -17.56
N MET A 550 34.56 7.46 -18.08
CA MET A 550 34.88 8.87 -17.85
C MET A 550 33.73 9.79 -18.27
N LYS A 551 33.21 9.59 -19.49
CA LYS A 551 32.07 10.36 -20.02
C LYS A 551 30.80 10.18 -19.19
N LEU A 552 30.59 8.97 -18.67
CA LEU A 552 29.45 8.67 -17.81
C LEU A 552 29.57 9.40 -16.46
N LEU A 553 30.75 9.38 -15.84
CA LEU A 553 31.03 10.11 -14.60
C LEU A 553 30.94 11.63 -14.79
N ASP A 554 31.37 12.17 -15.93
CA ASP A 554 31.18 13.59 -16.27
C ASP A 554 29.69 13.95 -16.34
N THR A 555 28.88 13.08 -16.94
CA THR A 555 27.43 13.29 -17.08
C THR A 555 26.72 13.20 -15.72
N ILE A 556 27.13 12.26 -14.86
CA ILE A 556 26.62 12.12 -13.50
C ILE A 556 26.98 13.36 -12.67
N GLN A 557 28.22 13.85 -12.79
CA GLN A 557 28.66 15.05 -12.09
C GLN A 557 27.88 16.30 -12.50
N TYR A 558 27.67 16.51 -13.81
CA TYR A 558 26.89 17.65 -14.30
C TYR A 558 25.48 17.70 -13.69
N ARG A 559 24.92 16.53 -13.41
CA ARG A 559 23.58 16.35 -12.82
C ARG A 559 23.53 16.47 -11.30
N CYS A 560 24.68 16.54 -10.63
CA CYS A 560 24.74 16.81 -9.18
C CYS A 560 24.24 18.21 -8.80
N GLY A 561 24.02 19.12 -9.76
CA GLY A 561 23.47 20.46 -9.50
C GLY A 561 21.97 20.49 -9.13
N ASP A 562 21.22 19.42 -9.41
CA ASP A 562 19.82 19.29 -8.96
C ASP A 562 19.79 18.53 -7.62
N GLU A 563 19.27 19.16 -6.56
CA GLU A 563 19.20 18.58 -5.21
C GLU A 563 18.50 17.21 -5.16
N LYS A 564 17.49 16.99 -6.02
CA LYS A 564 16.76 15.71 -6.08
C LYS A 564 17.60 14.62 -6.72
N GLU A 565 18.29 14.92 -7.83
CA GLU A 565 19.19 13.97 -8.48
C GLU A 565 20.42 13.69 -7.60
N ALA A 566 20.96 14.71 -6.93
CA ALA A 566 22.06 14.58 -5.97
C ALA A 566 21.76 13.61 -4.82
N ALA A 567 20.55 13.67 -4.26
CA ALA A 567 20.11 12.74 -3.21
C ALA A 567 20.04 11.28 -3.71
N ILE A 568 19.61 11.07 -4.96
CA ILE A 568 19.55 9.75 -5.60
C ILE A 568 20.97 9.21 -5.83
N ILE A 569 21.88 10.03 -6.35
CA ILE A 569 23.30 9.66 -6.57
C ILE A 569 23.93 9.25 -5.23
N LYS A 570 23.78 10.09 -4.19
CA LYS A 570 24.35 9.81 -2.86
C LYS A 570 23.86 8.48 -2.29
N LYS A 571 22.55 8.23 -2.38
CA LYS A 571 21.96 6.97 -1.93
C LYS A 571 22.49 5.78 -2.72
N PHE A 572 22.58 5.89 -4.06
CA PHE A 572 23.04 4.81 -4.93
C PHE A 572 24.47 4.34 -4.61
N PHE A 573 25.41 5.26 -4.47
CA PHE A 573 26.81 4.95 -4.11
C PHE A 573 26.98 4.52 -2.65
N THR A 574 25.96 4.71 -1.79
CA THR A 574 25.96 4.23 -0.40
C THR A 574 25.41 2.80 -0.32
N ASP A 575 24.35 2.51 -1.08
CA ASP A 575 23.67 1.20 -1.08
C ASP A 575 24.46 0.13 -1.88
N ARG A 576 25.32 0.55 -2.81
CA ARG A 576 26.08 -0.32 -3.71
C ARG A 576 27.59 -0.13 -3.54
N ASN A 577 28.32 -1.24 -3.42
CA ASN A 577 29.78 -1.24 -3.31
C ASN A 577 30.46 -1.40 -4.69
N ASN A 578 31.72 -0.96 -4.78
CA ASN A 578 32.60 -1.12 -5.97
C ASN A 578 32.14 -0.36 -7.22
N LEU A 579 31.79 0.92 -7.07
CA LEU A 579 31.32 1.77 -8.18
C LEU A 579 32.32 2.86 -8.60
N ILE A 580 33.50 2.95 -7.97
CA ILE A 580 34.52 3.94 -8.31
C ILE A 580 35.60 3.25 -9.16
N TYR A 581 35.68 3.61 -10.43
CA TYR A 581 36.65 3.05 -11.36
C TYR A 581 38.03 3.65 -11.16
N ILE A 582 39.08 2.82 -11.19
CA ILE A 582 40.48 3.24 -11.20
C ILE A 582 41.12 2.72 -12.50
N PRO A 583 41.54 3.62 -13.41
CA PRO A 583 42.19 3.22 -14.65
C PRO A 583 43.56 2.58 -14.38
N ALA A 584 43.95 1.64 -15.24
CA ALA A 584 45.25 0.98 -15.14
C ALA A 584 46.39 1.99 -15.33
N ALA A 585 47.32 2.04 -14.37
CA ALA A 585 48.44 2.99 -14.36
C ALA A 585 49.50 2.72 -15.46
N ARG A 586 49.58 1.49 -16.02
CA ARG A 586 50.53 1.08 -17.08
C ARG A 586 49.90 0.06 -18.04
N LYS A 587 50.40 -0.03 -19.28
CA LYS A 587 50.02 -1.10 -20.22
C LYS A 587 50.37 -2.47 -19.60
N GLY A 588 49.36 -3.26 -19.24
CA GLY A 588 49.51 -4.56 -18.58
C GLY A 588 49.08 -4.61 -17.10
N ALA A 589 48.70 -3.48 -16.48
CA ALA A 589 48.05 -3.47 -15.17
C ALA A 589 46.52 -3.62 -15.32
N ASN A 590 45.86 -4.26 -14.35
CA ASN A 590 44.41 -4.42 -14.36
C ASN A 590 43.74 -3.15 -13.81
N SER A 591 42.69 -2.65 -14.48
CA SER A 591 41.82 -1.65 -13.87
C SER A 591 40.97 -2.27 -12.77
N THR A 592 40.69 -1.49 -11.74
CA THR A 592 40.00 -1.98 -10.54
C THR A 592 38.83 -1.08 -10.19
N TRP A 593 37.78 -1.69 -9.63
CA TRP A 593 36.60 -0.99 -9.14
C TRP A 593 36.63 -1.01 -7.61
N LEU A 594 36.68 0.16 -7.00
CA LEU A 594 36.86 0.33 -5.56
C LEU A 594 35.58 0.81 -4.87
N PRO A 595 35.36 0.42 -3.60
CA PRO A 595 34.32 0.97 -2.77
C PRO A 595 34.72 2.36 -2.25
N LYS A 596 33.71 3.17 -1.87
CA LYS A 596 33.92 4.50 -1.29
C LYS A 596 34.90 4.50 -0.11
N SER A 597 34.90 3.45 0.72
CA SER A 597 35.76 3.35 1.91
C SER A 597 37.26 3.34 1.58
N GLN A 598 37.65 2.86 0.40
CA GLN A 598 39.05 2.78 -0.05
C GLN A 598 39.48 3.97 -0.90
N CYS A 599 38.67 5.02 -0.98
CA CYS A 599 38.97 6.22 -1.73
C CYS A 599 39.18 7.41 -0.79
N ARG A 600 40.22 8.20 -1.05
CA ARG A 600 40.45 9.50 -0.42
C ARG A 600 40.58 10.55 -1.51
N TRP A 601 40.18 11.79 -1.24
CA TRP A 601 40.22 12.84 -2.25
C TRP A 601 41.66 13.24 -2.52
N LYS A 602 42.36 13.77 -1.52
CA LYS A 602 43.81 14.03 -1.55
C LYS A 602 44.55 13.08 -0.61
N GLY A 603 45.59 12.42 -1.11
CA GLY A 603 46.58 11.71 -0.29
C GLY A 603 47.67 12.66 0.22
N PRO A 604 48.40 12.31 1.29
CA PRO A 604 49.52 13.11 1.75
C PRO A 604 50.64 13.08 0.70
N PRO A 605 51.53 14.10 0.66
CA PRO A 605 52.60 14.18 -0.32
C PRO A 605 53.68 13.14 -0.05
N LEU A 606 53.46 11.92 -0.53
CA LEU A 606 54.44 10.85 -0.59
C LEU A 606 55.35 11.16 -1.79
N GLY A 607 56.62 11.52 -1.55
CA GLY A 607 57.54 11.98 -2.60
C GLY A 607 57.64 11.02 -3.81
N LYS A 608 58.21 11.48 -4.93
CA LYS A 608 58.23 10.79 -6.25
C LYS A 608 58.76 9.35 -6.25
N VAL A 609 59.42 8.91 -5.18
CA VAL A 609 60.06 7.60 -5.03
C VAL A 609 59.12 6.57 -4.35
N ALA A 610 58.07 7.04 -3.66
CA ALA A 610 57.15 6.18 -2.92
C ALA A 610 56.15 5.47 -3.86
N LYS A 611 55.89 4.19 -3.58
CA LYS A 611 54.74 3.48 -4.19
C LYS A 611 53.44 4.11 -3.67
N GLU A 612 52.41 4.15 -4.51
CA GLU A 612 51.07 4.55 -4.07
C GLU A 612 50.59 3.65 -2.93
N PRO A 613 49.82 4.20 -1.96
CA PRO A 613 49.26 3.41 -0.87
C PRO A 613 48.42 2.23 -1.39
N ARG A 614 48.47 1.11 -0.65
CA ARG A 614 47.74 -0.13 -0.94
C ARG A 614 46.33 -0.09 -0.34
N THR A 615 46.17 0.55 0.81
CA THR A 615 44.92 0.58 1.60
C THR A 615 43.92 1.60 1.07
N PHE A 616 44.38 2.69 0.45
CA PHE A 616 43.51 3.68 -0.17
C PHE A 616 44.09 4.25 -1.47
N LYS A 617 43.23 4.81 -2.32
CA LYS A 617 43.62 5.51 -3.56
C LYS A 617 43.20 6.98 -3.55
N SER A 618 44.12 7.84 -4.00
CA SER A 618 43.91 9.28 -4.17
C SER A 618 43.14 9.56 -5.46
N LEU A 619 41.93 10.10 -5.34
CA LEU A 619 41.07 10.37 -6.49
C LEU A 619 41.41 11.68 -7.20
N LYS A 620 42.01 12.66 -6.51
CA LYS A 620 42.31 13.98 -7.09
C LYS A 620 43.26 13.92 -8.29
N ASP A 621 44.24 13.01 -8.26
CA ASP A 621 45.20 12.86 -9.36
C ASP A 621 44.60 12.14 -10.58
N ILE A 622 43.58 11.32 -10.35
CA ILE A 622 42.87 10.54 -11.39
C ILE A 622 41.70 11.36 -11.98
N TYR A 623 41.02 12.14 -11.14
CA TYR A 623 39.81 12.89 -11.46
C TYR A 623 39.91 14.36 -11.01
N PRO A 624 40.86 15.16 -11.53
CA PRO A 624 41.17 16.50 -11.03
C PRO A 624 40.01 17.51 -11.11
N GLY A 625 39.00 17.25 -11.94
CA GLY A 625 37.81 18.09 -12.09
C GLY A 625 36.56 17.57 -11.37
N LYS A 626 36.62 16.48 -10.59
CA LYS A 626 35.42 15.81 -10.06
C LYS A 626 35.09 16.01 -8.59
N ASN A 627 35.41 17.19 -8.06
CA ASN A 627 35.22 17.54 -6.65
C ASN A 627 33.75 17.50 -6.21
N THR A 628 32.84 18.00 -7.05
CA THR A 628 31.41 18.06 -6.72
C THR A 628 30.80 16.68 -6.50
N LEU A 629 31.15 15.71 -7.35
CA LEU A 629 30.65 14.35 -7.19
C LEU A 629 31.29 13.67 -5.97
N PHE A 630 32.62 13.64 -5.90
CA PHE A 630 33.33 12.83 -4.91
C PHE A 630 33.36 13.46 -3.51
N CYS A 631 33.51 14.78 -3.39
CA CYS A 631 33.57 15.45 -2.09
C CYS A 631 32.19 15.98 -1.66
N ASP A 632 31.54 16.82 -2.45
CA ASP A 632 30.30 17.49 -2.00
C ASP A 632 29.12 16.50 -1.84
N ILE A 633 28.94 15.60 -2.82
CA ILE A 633 27.83 14.62 -2.78
C ILE A 633 28.21 13.36 -2.01
N LEU A 634 29.32 12.72 -2.37
CA LEU A 634 29.73 11.44 -1.78
C LEU A 634 30.45 11.59 -0.44
N GLY A 635 30.94 12.77 -0.07
CA GLY A 635 31.60 13.01 1.21
C GLY A 635 32.93 12.27 1.35
N ILE A 636 33.67 12.08 0.24
CA ILE A 636 35.03 11.53 0.29
C ILE A 636 35.96 12.60 0.85
N GLN A 637 36.60 12.28 1.96
CA GLN A 637 37.51 13.17 2.69
C GLN A 637 38.97 12.97 2.23
N ASP A 638 39.82 13.91 2.63
CA ASP A 638 41.26 13.78 2.49
C ASP A 638 41.81 12.70 3.42
N ALA A 639 42.99 12.17 3.10
CA ALA A 639 43.61 11.11 3.88
C ALA A 639 44.00 11.60 5.28
N THR A 640 43.64 10.80 6.28
CA THR A 640 43.87 11.08 7.69
C THR A 640 45.04 10.26 8.23
N LEU A 641 45.52 10.60 9.43
CA LEU A 641 46.57 9.85 10.12
C LEU A 641 46.20 8.37 10.32
N ARG A 642 44.93 8.08 10.58
CA ARG A 642 44.40 6.72 10.67
C ARG A 642 44.59 5.91 9.38
N ASP A 643 44.43 6.55 8.22
CA ASP A 643 44.61 5.90 6.93
C ASP A 643 46.08 5.53 6.69
N LEU A 644 47.01 6.38 7.13
CA LEU A 644 48.45 6.09 7.09
C LEU A 644 48.86 5.00 8.08
N LEU A 645 48.22 4.95 9.25
CA LEU A 645 48.44 3.88 10.23
C LEU A 645 47.95 2.52 9.70
N GLU A 646 46.79 2.47 9.03
CA GLU A 646 46.35 1.24 8.34
C GLU A 646 47.28 0.84 7.20
N GLU A 647 47.85 1.80 6.46
CA GLU A 647 48.90 1.52 5.47
C GLU A 647 50.15 0.93 6.13
N ALA A 648 50.59 1.48 7.27
CA ALA A 648 51.75 0.99 8.01
C ALA A 648 51.58 -0.44 8.54
N LYS A 649 50.35 -0.87 8.84
CA LYS A 649 50.05 -2.28 9.17
C LYS A 649 50.23 -3.22 7.99
N SER A 650 50.14 -2.70 6.76
CA SER A 650 50.22 -3.49 5.54
C SER A 650 51.65 -3.69 5.01
N PHE A 651 52.66 -3.14 5.70
CA PHE A 651 54.06 -3.33 5.36
C PHE A 651 54.44 -4.82 5.35
N ALA A 652 55.21 -5.22 4.35
CA ALA A 652 55.63 -6.60 4.16
C ALA A 652 57.13 -6.69 3.85
N VAL A 653 57.72 -7.87 4.11
CA VAL A 653 59.11 -8.17 3.75
C VAL A 653 59.32 -7.98 2.24
N GLY A 654 60.35 -7.22 1.86
CA GLY A 654 60.62 -6.81 0.47
C GLY A 654 60.04 -5.44 0.07
N ASP A 655 59.35 -4.73 0.96
CA ASP A 655 59.00 -3.32 0.71
C ASP A 655 60.24 -2.41 0.78
N SER A 656 60.31 -1.41 -0.10
CA SER A 656 61.44 -0.48 -0.14
C SER A 656 61.47 0.39 1.12
N LEU A 657 62.65 0.53 1.71
CA LEU A 657 62.86 1.36 2.89
C LEU A 657 62.47 2.82 2.62
N ALA A 658 62.74 3.35 1.41
CA ALA A 658 62.33 4.70 1.02
C ALA A 658 60.80 4.91 1.06
N HIS A 659 60.02 3.88 0.72
CA HIS A 659 58.56 3.94 0.81
C HIS A 659 58.08 3.96 2.28
N ILE A 660 58.63 3.08 3.12
CA ILE A 660 58.30 3.01 4.54
C ILE A 660 58.63 4.33 5.24
N THR A 661 59.83 4.86 4.99
CA THR A 661 60.25 6.15 5.54
C THR A 661 59.37 7.29 5.04
N SER A 662 58.90 7.27 3.79
CA SER A 662 57.99 8.30 3.27
C SER A 662 56.61 8.32 3.95
N ILE A 663 56.12 7.15 4.38
CA ILE A 663 54.87 7.03 5.13
C ILE A 663 55.04 7.61 6.53
N PHE A 664 56.14 7.28 7.21
CA PHE A 664 56.43 7.86 8.53
C PHE A 664 56.64 9.38 8.48
N HIS A 665 57.34 9.90 7.46
CA HIS A 665 57.43 11.36 7.24
C HIS A 665 56.08 12.00 6.95
N ALA A 666 55.20 11.33 6.21
CA ALA A 666 53.84 11.81 5.97
C ALA A 666 53.01 11.85 7.26
N MET A 667 53.24 10.90 8.18
CA MET A 667 52.63 10.93 9.52
C MET A 667 53.14 12.11 10.35
N GLU A 668 54.45 12.39 10.35
CA GLU A 668 55.02 13.56 11.04
C GLU A 668 54.42 14.86 10.48
N LYS A 669 54.40 15.01 9.16
CA LYS A 669 53.87 16.21 8.52
C LYS A 669 52.39 16.46 8.85
N LEU A 670 51.58 15.42 8.95
CA LEU A 670 50.19 15.55 9.38
C LEU A 670 50.06 15.91 10.87
N LEU A 671 51.04 15.57 11.70
CA LEU A 671 51.10 15.99 13.11
C LEU A 671 51.57 17.44 13.26
N GLU A 672 52.44 17.91 12.37
CA GLU A 672 52.91 19.30 12.32
C GLU A 672 51.85 20.28 11.79
N GLU A 673 51.06 19.87 10.79
CA GLU A 673 50.04 20.70 10.14
C GLU A 673 48.69 20.76 10.90
N ASP A 674 48.54 20.03 12.01
CA ASP A 674 47.28 19.93 12.75
C ASP A 674 47.04 21.11 13.70
N GLU A 675 45.89 21.78 13.54
CA GLU A 675 45.45 22.87 14.43
C GLU A 675 45.03 22.36 15.82
N HIS A 676 44.73 21.06 15.99
CA HIS A 676 44.16 20.47 17.23
C HIS A 676 44.99 19.28 17.74
N PRO A 677 46.24 19.50 18.19
CA PRO A 677 47.22 18.45 18.44
C PRO A 677 46.79 17.40 19.48
N ILE A 678 45.84 17.72 20.37
CA ILE A 678 45.38 16.80 21.43
C ILE A 678 44.57 15.62 20.86
N SER A 679 43.80 15.82 19.78
CA SER A 679 42.94 14.75 19.20
C SER A 679 43.77 13.75 18.41
N THR A 680 44.67 14.25 17.57
CA THR A 680 45.46 13.45 16.64
C THR A 680 46.59 12.70 17.35
N THR A 681 47.18 13.28 18.40
CA THR A 681 48.11 12.57 19.29
C THR A 681 47.39 11.50 20.13
N ALA A 682 46.15 11.75 20.55
CA ALA A 682 45.34 10.73 21.23
C ALA A 682 44.96 9.58 20.28
N GLU A 683 44.71 9.84 18.98
CA GLU A 683 44.49 8.78 17.98
C GLU A 683 45.73 7.91 17.78
N LEU A 684 46.93 8.49 17.73
CA LEU A 684 48.19 7.72 17.74
C LEU A 684 48.36 6.91 19.03
N ARG A 685 48.18 7.51 20.21
CA ARG A 685 48.37 6.83 21.50
C ARG A 685 47.34 5.75 21.79
N ASN A 686 46.09 5.96 21.37
CA ASN A 686 44.99 5.02 21.56
C ASN A 686 44.84 4.04 20.40
N PHE A 687 45.65 4.16 19.34
CA PHE A 687 45.73 3.13 18.32
C PHE A 687 46.20 1.85 18.98
N ASP A 688 45.44 0.78 18.86
CA ASP A 688 45.56 -0.43 19.67
C ASP A 688 46.83 -1.24 19.32
N PHE A 689 48.00 -0.74 19.72
CA PHE A 689 49.29 -1.42 19.60
C PHE A 689 49.43 -2.58 20.61
N ASN A 690 48.36 -2.93 21.35
CA ASN A 690 48.34 -4.06 22.28
C ASN A 690 48.37 -5.42 21.57
N HIS A 691 48.17 -5.43 20.25
CA HIS A 691 48.37 -6.60 19.41
C HIS A 691 49.71 -6.52 18.68
N ARG A 692 50.41 -7.66 18.60
CA ARG A 692 51.75 -7.93 18.05
C ARG A 692 51.89 -7.57 16.55
N GLU A 693 51.54 -6.36 16.16
CA GLU A 693 51.60 -5.86 14.79
C GLU A 693 53.03 -5.39 14.49
N LYS A 694 53.63 -6.03 13.48
CA LYS A 694 55.02 -5.85 13.11
C LYS A 694 55.13 -4.75 12.05
N MET A 695 55.33 -3.51 12.47
CA MET A 695 55.37 -2.34 11.57
C MET A 695 56.73 -1.66 11.48
N PHE A 696 57.67 -2.00 12.37
CA PHE A 696 58.99 -1.39 12.39
C PHE A 696 60.00 -2.27 11.65
N PRO A 697 60.62 -1.82 10.56
CA PRO A 697 61.63 -2.60 9.86
C PRO A 697 62.89 -2.69 10.74
N VAL A 698 63.31 -3.89 11.11
CA VAL A 698 64.47 -4.12 11.98
C VAL A 698 65.41 -5.08 11.28
N SER A 699 66.69 -4.72 11.17
CA SER A 699 67.71 -5.58 10.60
C SER A 699 68.75 -5.98 11.64
N LYS A 700 69.08 -7.27 11.62
CA LYS A 700 70.21 -7.85 12.37
C LYS A 700 71.45 -8.01 11.48
N VAL A 701 71.28 -8.08 10.17
CA VAL A 701 72.37 -8.22 9.19
C VAL A 701 72.38 -6.96 8.33
N TRP A 702 73.26 -6.03 8.70
CA TRP A 702 73.40 -4.77 7.99
C TRP A 702 74.29 -4.96 6.76
N ASN A 703 73.70 -5.35 5.64
CA ASN A 703 74.32 -5.23 4.32
C ASN A 703 73.93 -3.86 3.74
N LEU A 704 74.93 -3.01 3.48
CA LEU A 704 74.74 -1.64 2.98
C LEU A 704 74.14 -1.56 1.56
N ASP A 705 73.96 -2.70 0.88
CA ASP A 705 73.58 -2.77 -0.54
C ASP A 705 72.09 -3.15 -0.80
N THR A 706 71.29 -3.43 0.24
CA THR A 706 69.87 -3.80 0.08
C THR A 706 68.93 -2.68 0.55
N ASP A 707 68.13 -2.13 -0.35
CA ASP A 707 67.20 -1.01 -0.10
C ASP A 707 65.77 -1.48 0.26
N GLU A 708 65.65 -2.71 0.78
CA GLU A 708 64.40 -3.42 1.07
C GLU A 708 64.34 -3.91 2.52
N ALA A 709 63.16 -3.82 3.14
CA ALA A 709 62.93 -4.26 4.51
C ALA A 709 63.00 -5.79 4.62
N SER A 710 63.89 -6.27 5.48
CA SER A 710 64.19 -7.70 5.65
C SER A 710 63.34 -8.37 6.75
N GLU A 711 63.06 -7.66 7.84
CA GLU A 711 62.28 -8.17 8.96
C GLU A 711 61.49 -7.03 9.62
N PHE A 712 60.30 -7.32 10.12
CA PHE A 712 59.48 -6.35 10.86
C PHE A 712 59.25 -6.81 12.30
N GLN A 713 59.32 -5.87 13.23
CA GLN A 713 59.13 -6.09 14.66
C GLN A 713 58.02 -5.20 15.22
N ASP A 714 57.46 -5.63 16.35
CA ASP A 714 56.47 -4.86 17.10
C ASP A 714 57.14 -3.92 18.12
N SER A 715 56.37 -2.98 18.68
CA SER A 715 56.83 -2.04 19.72
C SER A 715 56.80 -2.63 21.13
N SER A 716 56.41 -3.89 21.31
CA SER A 716 56.16 -4.49 22.64
C SER A 716 57.44 -4.65 23.45
N VAL A 717 57.31 -4.62 24.78
CA VAL A 717 58.43 -4.81 25.72
C VAL A 717 59.13 -6.18 25.53
N VAL A 718 58.46 -7.15 24.91
CA VAL A 718 58.99 -8.49 24.64
C VAL A 718 59.91 -8.51 23.41
N SER A 719 59.69 -7.62 22.44
CA SER A 719 60.58 -7.49 21.28
C SER A 719 61.74 -6.55 21.62
N GLU A 720 62.93 -7.12 21.80
CA GLU A 720 64.14 -6.37 22.13
C GLU A 720 64.91 -5.98 20.86
N TRP A 721 64.74 -4.74 20.41
CA TRP A 721 65.46 -4.10 19.31
C TRP A 721 65.67 -2.62 19.64
N PHE A 722 66.65 -1.99 18.98
CA PHE A 722 67.12 -0.64 19.30
C PHE A 722 67.07 0.30 18.10
N ILE A 723 67.07 1.61 18.38
CA ILE A 723 67.14 2.66 17.36
C ILE A 723 68.52 3.30 17.46
N ALA A 724 69.31 3.21 16.39
CA ALA A 724 70.61 3.87 16.32
C ALA A 724 70.43 5.31 15.85
N ASP A 725 70.36 6.23 16.81
CA ASP A 725 70.08 7.65 16.58
C ASP A 725 71.31 8.49 16.25
N THR A 726 72.51 7.90 16.31
CA THR A 726 73.75 8.55 15.87
C THR A 726 74.55 7.62 14.96
N ALA A 727 75.24 8.20 13.97
CA ALA A 727 76.06 7.44 13.02
C ALA A 727 77.16 6.58 13.68
N PRO A 728 77.85 7.04 14.75
CA PRO A 728 78.83 6.22 15.47
C PRO A 728 78.19 5.00 16.15
N LEU A 729 77.08 5.18 16.86
CA LEU A 729 76.39 4.08 17.56
C LEU A 729 75.80 3.06 16.59
N ARG A 730 75.33 3.52 15.43
CA ARG A 730 74.89 2.63 14.35
C ARG A 730 76.03 1.74 13.87
N THR A 731 77.23 2.31 13.69
CA THR A 731 78.41 1.57 13.21
C THR A 731 78.91 0.56 14.25
N ILE A 732 78.95 0.96 15.53
CA ILE A 732 79.44 0.11 16.64
C ILE A 732 78.53 -1.10 16.86
N PHE A 733 77.21 -0.91 16.79
CA PHE A 733 76.24 -1.93 17.14
C PHE A 733 75.59 -2.62 15.91
N ALA A 734 75.95 -2.22 14.69
CA ALA A 734 75.56 -2.90 13.45
C ALA A 734 76.05 -4.35 13.46
N GLY A 735 75.13 -5.30 13.24
CA GLY A 735 75.45 -6.74 13.28
C GLY A 735 75.56 -7.34 14.69
N VAL A 736 75.59 -6.50 15.73
CA VAL A 736 75.76 -6.92 17.13
C VAL A 736 74.39 -7.05 17.83
N VAL A 737 73.49 -6.10 17.62
CA VAL A 737 72.09 -6.13 18.09
C VAL A 737 71.12 -5.81 16.95
N PRO A 738 69.84 -6.20 17.04
CA PRO A 738 68.83 -5.81 16.05
C PRO A 738 68.57 -4.30 16.12
N LEU A 739 68.72 -3.61 14.99
CA LEU A 739 68.56 -2.16 14.88
C LEU A 739 67.44 -1.81 13.89
N LEU A 740 66.74 -0.70 14.12
CA LEU A 740 65.77 -0.13 13.18
C LEU A 740 66.44 0.18 11.84
N ASP A 741 65.90 -0.36 10.75
CA ASP A 741 66.44 -0.28 9.39
C ASP A 741 66.05 1.03 8.69
N VAL A 742 66.30 2.15 9.36
CA VAL A 742 66.04 3.51 8.87
C VAL A 742 67.36 4.30 8.96
N LYS A 743 67.63 5.18 8.00
CA LYS A 743 68.86 5.99 8.01
C LYS A 743 68.81 7.01 9.14
N VAL A 744 69.98 7.31 9.71
CA VAL A 744 70.10 8.27 10.82
C VAL A 744 69.57 9.65 10.42
N ASP A 745 69.84 10.08 9.18
CA ASP A 745 69.36 11.36 8.65
C ASP A 745 67.83 11.43 8.55
N ASP A 746 67.17 10.29 8.35
CA ASP A 746 65.71 10.17 8.25
C ASP A 746 65.02 10.03 9.63
N LEU A 747 65.79 9.83 10.71
CA LEU A 747 65.23 9.74 12.08
C LEU A 747 65.03 11.12 12.72
N ALA A 748 65.84 12.11 12.36
CA ALA A 748 65.74 13.47 12.91
C ALA A 748 64.38 14.15 12.63
N PRO A 749 63.77 13.99 11.43
CA PRO A 749 62.43 14.53 11.14
C PRO A 749 61.27 13.71 11.72
N MET A 750 61.51 12.64 12.48
CA MET A 750 60.46 11.75 13.01
C MET A 750 60.31 11.87 14.55
N ASP A 751 60.75 12.97 15.15
CA ASP A 751 60.84 13.09 16.62
C ASP A 751 59.45 13.03 17.30
N GLN A 752 58.43 13.65 16.72
CA GLN A 752 57.09 13.67 17.30
C GLN A 752 56.44 12.29 17.17
N VAL A 753 56.51 11.64 16.00
CA VAL A 753 56.06 10.25 15.79
C VAL A 753 56.75 9.28 16.75
N LEU A 754 58.07 9.37 16.93
CA LEU A 754 58.81 8.50 17.86
C LEU A 754 58.46 8.74 19.34
N THR A 755 58.09 9.98 19.69
CA THR A 755 57.62 10.34 21.03
C THR A 755 56.24 9.76 21.31
N GLU A 756 55.30 9.97 20.40
CA GLU A 756 53.91 9.56 20.54
C GLU A 756 53.75 8.04 20.49
N LEU A 757 54.62 7.34 19.77
CA LEU A 757 54.72 5.87 19.76
C LEU A 757 55.48 5.27 20.96
N GLY A 758 56.02 6.10 21.86
CA GLY A 758 56.75 5.64 23.05
C GLY A 758 58.12 5.00 22.77
N LEU A 759 58.67 5.17 21.57
CA LEU A 759 59.90 4.52 21.11
C LEU A 759 61.18 5.23 21.56
N LYS A 760 61.08 6.43 22.14
CA LYS A 760 62.21 7.19 22.69
C LYS A 760 63.01 6.47 23.77
N SER A 761 62.47 5.41 24.37
CA SER A 761 63.16 4.55 25.34
C SER A 761 64.12 3.55 24.68
N ARG A 762 63.97 3.28 23.37
CA ARG A 762 64.77 2.31 22.59
C ARG A 762 65.98 2.93 21.88
N LEU A 763 66.16 4.24 21.99
CA LEU A 763 67.31 4.96 21.42
C LEU A 763 68.62 4.47 22.05
N LEU A 764 69.61 4.10 21.22
CA LEU A 764 70.90 3.62 21.70
C LEU A 764 71.65 4.68 22.52
N SER A 765 71.52 5.97 22.19
CA SER A 765 72.09 7.07 22.99
C SER A 765 71.67 7.06 24.47
N LYS A 766 70.50 6.49 24.79
CA LYS A 766 69.98 6.39 26.16
C LYS A 766 70.22 5.02 26.83
N GLN A 767 70.50 3.99 26.04
CA GLN A 767 70.62 2.59 26.51
C GLN A 767 72.07 2.11 26.61
N VAL A 768 72.98 2.75 25.87
CA VAL A 768 74.40 2.39 25.84
C VAL A 768 75.11 3.04 27.02
N VAL A 769 75.89 2.25 27.76
CA VAL A 769 76.81 2.73 28.79
C VAL A 769 78.24 2.66 28.25
N SER A 770 78.94 3.79 28.26
CA SER A 770 80.37 3.86 27.95
C SER A 770 81.17 3.54 29.20
N VAL A 771 82.09 2.58 29.12
CA VAL A 771 83.01 2.24 30.20
C VAL A 771 84.44 2.48 29.70
N PRO A 772 85.15 3.50 30.22
CA PRO A 772 86.53 3.72 29.84
C PRO A 772 87.46 2.71 30.51
N LYS A 773 88.49 2.25 29.77
CA LYS A 773 89.59 1.43 30.27
C LYS A 773 90.92 2.02 29.84
N THR A 774 91.90 2.07 30.73
CA THR A 774 93.27 2.51 30.42
C THR A 774 94.19 1.30 30.23
N HIS A 775 95.09 1.37 29.25
CA HIS A 775 96.13 0.37 29.00
C HIS A 775 97.52 1.04 29.02
N GLY A 776 98.50 0.41 29.67
CA GLY A 776 99.88 0.92 29.77
C GLY A 776 100.21 1.72 31.04
N THR A 777 101.31 2.48 31.02
CA THR A 777 101.81 3.25 32.18
C THR A 777 100.99 4.54 32.36
N VAL A 778 100.54 4.79 33.59
CA VAL A 778 99.72 5.94 33.95
C VAL A 778 100.52 6.87 34.86
N VAL A 779 100.68 8.14 34.46
CA VAL A 779 101.48 9.14 35.19
C VAL A 779 100.61 10.35 35.54
N LEU A 780 100.71 10.86 36.76
CA LEU A 780 100.02 12.09 37.19
C LEU A 780 100.69 13.32 36.56
N ASN A 781 99.91 14.19 35.93
CA ASN A 781 100.39 15.45 35.39
C ASN A 781 100.10 16.59 36.38
N GLU A 782 101.12 17.02 37.13
CA GLU A 782 100.97 18.03 38.19
C GLU A 782 100.67 19.44 37.65
N GLU A 783 101.16 19.80 36.46
CA GLU A 783 100.90 21.12 35.85
C GLU A 783 99.42 21.30 35.49
N LEU A 784 98.81 20.31 34.83
CA LEU A 784 97.40 20.35 34.45
C LEU A 784 96.45 20.21 35.66
N THR A 785 96.88 19.50 36.70
CA THR A 785 96.13 19.34 37.96
C THR A 785 96.11 20.63 38.79
N SER A 786 97.11 21.50 38.64
CA SER A 786 97.17 22.80 39.35
C SER A 786 96.32 23.91 38.69
N LEU A 787 96.11 23.84 37.37
CA LEU A 787 95.34 24.82 36.60
C LEU A 787 93.83 24.74 36.82
N SER A 788 93.32 23.61 37.35
CA SER A 788 91.90 23.35 37.57
C SER A 788 91.28 24.03 38.80
N ASP A 789 92.07 24.64 39.68
CA ASP A 789 91.61 25.05 41.01
C ASP A 789 90.66 26.28 41.03
N ARG A 790 90.35 26.91 39.88
CA ARG A 790 89.48 28.12 39.84
C ARG A 790 88.54 28.30 38.63
N ARG A 791 88.27 27.32 37.75
CA ARG A 791 87.74 27.66 36.39
C ARG A 791 86.45 27.00 35.88
N LEU A 792 85.75 26.13 36.62
CA LEU A 792 84.62 25.37 36.03
C LEU A 792 83.41 25.18 36.95
N ILE A 793 82.40 26.09 36.95
CA ILE A 793 81.02 25.73 37.34
C ILE A 793 79.96 26.60 36.65
N PRO A 794 79.28 26.11 35.59
CA PRO A 794 77.91 26.52 35.27
C PRO A 794 76.95 25.41 35.75
N THR A 795 76.08 25.68 36.72
CA THR A 795 75.01 24.72 37.08
C THR A 795 73.65 25.38 36.96
N THR A 796 72.81 24.82 36.08
CA THR A 796 71.41 25.19 35.90
C THR A 796 70.54 24.53 36.99
N LYS A 797 69.35 25.09 37.23
CA LYS A 797 68.49 24.84 38.43
C LYS A 797 67.96 23.39 38.59
N ASN A 798 68.16 22.48 37.64
CA ASN A 798 67.38 21.24 37.55
C ASN A 798 68.00 19.96 38.18
N HIS A 799 69.20 20.01 38.76
CA HIS A 799 69.81 18.83 39.43
C HIS A 799 70.23 19.11 40.87
N ARG A 800 69.27 19.36 41.78
CA ARG A 800 69.57 19.63 43.21
C ARG A 800 70.24 18.47 43.95
N ALA A 801 69.96 17.21 43.59
CA ALA A 801 70.39 16.04 44.36
C ALA A 801 71.88 15.67 44.16
N ARG A 802 72.42 15.79 42.93
CA ARG A 802 73.81 15.41 42.60
C ARG A 802 74.80 16.57 42.58
N ARG A 803 74.32 17.80 42.78
CA ARG A 803 75.11 19.04 42.73
C ARG A 803 76.22 19.09 43.78
N GLN A 804 75.95 18.59 44.99
CA GLN A 804 76.96 18.60 46.06
C GLN A 804 78.09 17.60 45.80
N GLU A 805 77.79 16.44 45.21
CA GLU A 805 78.77 15.41 44.84
C GLU A 805 79.65 15.87 43.68
N ILE A 806 79.07 16.36 42.59
CA ILE A 806 79.81 16.84 41.41
C ILE A 806 80.75 18.01 41.77
N VAL A 807 80.29 18.95 42.61
CA VAL A 807 81.12 20.07 43.08
C VAL A 807 82.27 19.58 43.98
N LYS A 808 82.06 18.52 44.74
CA LYS A 808 83.10 17.92 45.60
C LYS A 808 84.14 17.16 44.76
N GLU A 809 83.70 16.41 43.75
CA GLU A 809 84.56 15.66 42.82
C GLU A 809 85.38 16.58 41.89
N LEU A 810 84.79 17.69 41.40
CA LEU A 810 85.50 18.69 40.59
C LEU A 810 86.54 19.49 41.40
N ARG A 811 86.35 19.63 42.72
CA ARG A 811 87.34 20.29 43.60
C ARG A 811 88.56 19.41 43.87
N ASN A 812 88.40 18.10 43.77
CA ASN A 812 89.47 17.12 43.95
C ASN A 812 89.82 16.47 42.60
N LEU A 813 90.03 17.30 41.58
CA LEU A 813 90.33 16.84 40.23
C LEU A 813 91.80 16.44 40.11
N GLN A 814 92.08 15.31 39.46
CA GLN A 814 93.44 14.84 39.17
C GLN A 814 93.55 14.45 37.69
N VAL A 815 94.55 15.00 36.98
CA VAL A 815 94.78 14.70 35.56
C VAL A 815 95.95 13.74 35.41
N TYR A 816 95.70 12.62 34.75
CA TYR A 816 96.64 11.55 34.45
C TYR A 816 96.86 11.42 32.94
N THR A 817 98.08 11.06 32.53
CA THR A 817 98.41 10.66 31.16
C THR A 817 98.63 9.15 31.10
N ALA A 818 98.01 8.46 30.15
CA ALA A 818 98.07 7.01 29.94
C ALA A 818 98.52 6.68 28.50
N ASP A 819 99.17 5.54 28.25
CA ASP A 819 99.65 5.20 26.90
C ASP A 819 98.51 5.08 25.89
N GLU A 820 97.44 4.35 26.24
CA GLU A 820 96.23 4.19 25.44
C GLU A 820 94.97 4.21 26.32
N VAL A 821 93.93 4.91 25.85
CA VAL A 821 92.59 4.92 26.46
C VAL A 821 91.63 4.20 25.50
N ILE A 822 90.92 3.20 25.99
CA ILE A 822 89.96 2.40 25.21
C ILE A 822 88.57 2.65 25.77
N GLN A 823 87.62 3.03 24.92
CA GLN A 823 86.21 3.13 25.27
C GLN A 823 85.47 1.86 24.85
N GLU A 824 84.87 1.15 25.82
CA GLU A 824 83.99 0.01 25.57
C GLU A 824 82.53 0.45 25.73
N TRP A 825 81.74 0.36 24.65
CA TRP A 825 80.29 0.60 24.70
C TRP A 825 79.54 -0.70 24.99
N CYS A 826 78.71 -0.69 26.03
CA CYS A 826 77.93 -1.84 26.47
C CYS A 826 76.43 -1.54 26.42
N VAL A 827 75.64 -2.46 25.87
CA VAL A 827 74.17 -2.42 25.91
C VAL A 827 73.62 -3.74 26.46
N THR A 828 72.52 -3.69 27.20
CA THR A 828 71.89 -4.93 27.70
C THR A 828 70.93 -5.48 26.65
N TYR A 829 71.19 -6.68 26.17
CA TYR A 829 70.34 -7.39 25.21
C TYR A 829 70.15 -8.85 25.66
N LYS A 830 68.89 -9.31 25.72
CA LYS A 830 68.48 -10.64 26.21
C LYS A 830 69.03 -10.97 27.60
N LYS A 831 68.96 -9.98 28.50
CA LYS A 831 69.51 -10.05 29.87
C LYS A 831 71.02 -10.31 29.94
N LYS A 832 71.75 -10.08 28.84
CA LYS A 832 73.22 -10.15 28.79
C LYS A 832 73.79 -8.79 28.39
N ALA A 833 74.89 -8.39 29.02
CA ALA A 833 75.65 -7.23 28.56
C ALA A 833 76.38 -7.60 27.27
N VAL A 834 76.02 -6.95 26.17
CA VAL A 834 76.65 -7.10 24.86
C VAL A 834 77.56 -5.91 24.64
N LYS A 835 78.82 -6.21 24.30
CA LYS A 835 79.87 -5.21 24.09
C LYS A 835 80.04 -4.94 22.60
N GLY A 836 80.12 -3.67 22.22
CA GLY A 836 80.62 -3.26 20.91
C GLY A 836 82.14 -3.45 20.81
N PRO A 837 82.71 -3.40 19.59
CA PRO A 837 84.16 -3.39 19.40
C PRO A 837 84.80 -2.21 20.17
N PRO A 838 85.97 -2.42 20.80
CA PRO A 838 86.65 -1.37 21.55
C PRO A 838 87.05 -0.22 20.62
N GLY A 839 86.69 1.01 20.98
CA GLY A 839 87.11 2.21 20.28
C GLY A 839 88.33 2.84 20.95
N ASN A 840 89.23 3.43 20.16
CA ASN A 840 90.31 4.26 20.70
C ASN A 840 89.71 5.56 21.24
N GLY A 841 89.70 5.70 22.56
CA GLY A 841 89.37 6.95 23.24
C GLY A 841 90.62 7.82 23.38
N ARG A 842 90.47 9.14 23.30
CA ARG A 842 91.55 10.09 23.59
C ARG A 842 91.52 10.59 25.03
N VAL A 843 90.34 10.55 25.66
CA VAL A 843 90.05 11.06 27.00
C VAL A 843 89.10 10.10 27.73
N ALA A 844 89.29 9.94 29.04
CA ALA A 844 88.37 9.20 29.91
C ALA A 844 88.22 9.88 31.28
N LEU A 845 86.99 9.94 31.80
CA LEU A 845 86.68 10.46 33.13
C LEU A 845 86.21 9.33 34.05
N VAL A 846 86.81 9.25 35.24
CA VAL A 846 86.43 8.27 36.26
C VAL A 846 86.31 8.98 37.60
N ALA A 847 85.11 8.95 38.20
CA ALA A 847 84.88 9.46 39.55
C ALA A 847 84.94 8.30 40.56
N GLU A 848 85.91 8.33 41.45
CA GLU A 848 86.14 7.31 42.49
C GLU A 848 86.48 8.00 43.82
N ASN A 849 85.82 7.61 44.90
CA ASN A 849 86.11 8.09 46.27
C ASN A 849 86.21 9.62 46.40
N ASP A 850 85.22 10.36 45.88
CA ASP A 850 85.17 11.84 45.90
C ASP A 850 86.29 12.56 45.11
N VAL A 851 87.01 11.86 44.21
CA VAL A 851 88.06 12.39 43.33
C VAL A 851 87.67 12.16 41.87
N LEU A 852 87.73 13.20 41.04
CA LEU A 852 87.55 13.07 39.60
C LEU A 852 88.92 12.86 38.93
N LYS A 853 89.15 11.66 38.39
CA LYS A 853 90.36 11.33 37.63
C LYS A 853 90.09 11.49 36.14
N ILE A 854 90.92 12.28 35.46
CA ILE A 854 90.88 12.49 34.01
C ILE A 854 92.09 11.79 33.40
N TYR A 855 91.89 10.87 32.46
CA TYR A 855 92.95 10.16 31.75
C TYR A 855 93.06 10.67 30.31
N LEU A 856 94.27 11.08 29.91
CA LEU A 856 94.60 11.56 28.57
C LEU A 856 95.58 10.60 27.88
N ALA A 857 95.31 10.18 26.64
CA ALA A 857 96.19 9.24 25.93
C ALA A 857 97.49 9.92 25.43
N VAL A 858 98.68 9.32 25.54
CA VAL A 858 99.95 9.97 25.14
C VAL A 858 100.26 9.82 23.64
N LYS A 859 99.89 8.69 23.02
CA LYS A 859 100.21 8.39 21.61
C LYS A 859 99.41 9.20 20.57
N GLY A 860 98.57 10.13 20.99
CA GLY A 860 97.65 10.88 20.11
C GLY A 860 98.21 12.16 19.49
N GLY A 861 99.45 12.56 19.78
CA GLY A 861 100.06 13.81 19.27
C GLY A 861 99.40 15.06 19.87
N PHE A 862 99.77 15.40 21.10
CA PHE A 862 99.27 16.61 21.79
C PHE A 862 100.30 17.74 21.68
N GLU A 863 99.92 18.86 21.08
CA GLU A 863 100.60 20.15 21.30
C GLU A 863 99.95 20.82 22.52
N MET A 864 100.75 21.19 23.52
CA MET A 864 100.32 21.70 24.85
C MET A 864 99.53 23.03 24.82
N GLU A 865 99.17 23.56 23.65
CA GLU A 865 98.46 24.84 23.49
C GLU A 865 96.96 24.71 23.15
N GLN A 866 96.43 23.50 22.91
CA GLN A 866 95.01 23.31 22.57
C GLN A 866 94.35 22.21 23.42
N THR A 867 93.24 22.55 24.09
CA THR A 867 92.45 21.58 24.85
C THR A 867 91.71 20.62 23.92
N PRO A 868 91.73 19.31 24.16
CA PRO A 868 91.03 18.34 23.31
C PRO A 868 89.52 18.58 23.35
N ILE A 869 88.88 18.59 22.19
CA ILE A 869 87.42 18.75 22.08
C ILE A 869 86.71 17.61 22.84
N GLU A 870 87.30 16.42 22.81
CA GLU A 870 86.79 15.23 23.50
C GLU A 870 86.79 15.38 25.04
N LEU A 871 87.68 16.21 25.60
CA LEU A 871 87.66 16.55 27.03
C LEU A 871 86.50 17.48 27.38
N VAL A 872 86.21 18.43 26.49
CA VAL A 872 85.08 19.37 26.65
C VAL A 872 83.76 18.59 26.64
N ASP A 873 83.60 17.64 25.73
CA ASP A 873 82.39 16.82 25.58
C ASP A 873 82.13 15.91 26.79
N GLU A 874 83.18 15.27 27.32
CA GLU A 874 83.08 14.42 28.51
C GLU A 874 82.81 15.25 29.78
N MET A 875 83.41 16.45 29.91
CA MET A 875 83.11 17.37 31.02
C MET A 875 81.69 17.95 30.92
N PHE A 876 81.22 18.23 29.72
CA PHE A 876 79.86 18.69 29.44
C PHE A 876 78.83 17.64 29.85
N THR A 877 79.14 16.37 29.56
CA THR A 877 78.35 15.20 29.95
C THR A 877 78.38 14.95 31.46
N PHE A 878 79.56 14.95 32.08
CA PHE A 878 79.72 14.75 33.53
C PHE A 878 78.97 15.79 34.36
N CYS A 879 78.95 17.05 33.93
CA CYS A 879 78.24 18.13 34.62
C CYS A 879 76.71 18.15 34.36
N GLY A 880 76.18 17.21 33.56
CA GLY A 880 74.75 17.07 33.32
C GLY A 880 74.12 18.19 32.49
N MET A 881 74.90 18.83 31.59
CA MET A 881 74.46 20.01 30.83
C MET A 881 73.69 19.69 29.53
N GLN A 882 73.38 18.42 29.27
CA GLN A 882 72.79 17.94 28.02
C GLN A 882 71.32 18.36 27.77
N ALA A 883 70.58 18.80 28.79
CA ALA A 883 69.12 19.01 28.69
C ALA A 883 68.67 20.46 28.39
N GLN A 884 69.58 21.43 28.28
CA GLN A 884 69.22 22.84 28.01
C GLN A 884 70.15 23.42 26.92
N ASN A 885 69.61 23.59 25.70
CA ASN A 885 70.27 24.24 24.55
C ASN A 885 71.76 23.84 24.35
N PRO A 886 72.03 22.65 23.78
CA PRO A 886 73.38 22.08 23.70
C PRO A 886 74.47 22.98 23.05
N PRO A 887 74.25 23.65 21.90
CA PRO A 887 75.36 24.21 21.14
C PRO A 887 75.99 25.48 21.73
N HIS A 888 75.26 26.28 22.52
CA HIS A 888 75.81 27.49 23.13
C HIS A 888 76.64 27.18 24.38
N SER A 889 76.18 26.20 25.16
CA SER A 889 76.78 25.80 26.43
C SER A 889 78.10 25.04 26.22
N GLU A 890 78.16 24.18 25.19
CA GLU A 890 79.35 23.44 24.76
C GLU A 890 80.44 24.36 24.20
N MET A 891 80.07 25.32 23.34
CA MET A 891 81.00 26.34 22.83
C MET A 891 81.52 27.28 23.94
N CYS A 892 80.69 27.62 24.92
CA CYS A 892 81.13 28.39 26.09
C CYS A 892 82.12 27.59 26.95
N LEU A 893 81.90 26.27 27.12
CA LEU A 893 82.80 25.39 27.86
C LEU A 893 84.13 25.21 27.11
N HIS A 894 84.10 25.06 25.78
CA HIS A 894 85.29 25.04 24.94
C HIS A 894 86.09 26.34 25.09
N ILE A 895 85.45 27.51 25.00
CA ILE A 895 86.13 28.81 25.13
C ILE A 895 86.72 28.99 26.55
N ALA A 896 86.00 28.55 27.59
CA ALA A 896 86.47 28.62 28.97
C ALA A 896 87.66 27.69 29.26
N LEU A 897 87.72 26.52 28.61
CA LEU A 897 88.81 25.55 28.76
C LEU A 897 90.04 25.91 27.90
N SER A 898 89.84 26.52 26.73
CA SER A 898 90.91 26.83 25.76
C SER A 898 91.57 28.21 25.92
N GLN A 899 90.92 29.19 26.55
CA GLN A 899 91.44 30.57 26.64
C GLN A 899 91.84 30.98 28.06
N GLY A 900 93.04 31.55 28.21
CA GLY A 900 93.57 32.00 29.52
C GLY A 900 93.12 33.39 29.99
N ASN A 901 92.41 34.17 29.17
CA ASN A 901 92.10 35.59 29.44
C ASN A 901 90.62 35.82 29.83
N LEU A 902 90.38 35.99 31.14
CA LEU A 902 89.04 36.18 31.73
C LEU A 902 88.28 37.40 31.20
N ALA A 903 88.96 38.49 30.86
CA ALA A 903 88.32 39.71 30.36
C ALA A 903 87.80 39.56 28.93
N GLY A 904 88.50 38.78 28.10
CA GLY A 904 88.07 38.46 26.73
C GLY A 904 86.84 37.56 26.71
N ILE A 905 86.79 36.56 27.60
CA ILE A 905 85.67 35.62 27.72
C ILE A 905 84.38 36.35 28.13
N SER A 906 84.46 37.22 29.14
CA SER A 906 83.30 37.98 29.63
C SER A 906 82.73 38.92 28.55
N LYS A 907 83.58 39.51 27.72
CA LYS A 907 83.18 40.35 26.58
C LYS A 907 82.48 39.55 25.48
N VAL A 908 83.03 38.40 25.10
CA VAL A 908 82.44 37.52 24.07
C VAL A 908 81.07 36.99 24.53
N PHE A 909 80.91 36.69 25.82
CA PHE A 909 79.64 36.22 26.38
C PHE A 909 78.59 37.35 26.41
N ALA A 910 79.00 38.57 26.76
CA ALA A 910 78.14 39.75 26.72
C ALA A 910 77.66 40.08 25.29
N ASP A 911 78.56 40.04 24.30
CA ASP A 911 78.24 40.31 22.89
C ASP A 911 77.29 39.25 22.29
N LYS A 912 77.27 38.05 22.85
CA LYS A 912 76.36 36.94 22.49
C LYS A 912 75.08 36.90 23.33
N GLY A 913 74.85 37.89 24.21
CA GLY A 913 73.63 38.02 25.02
C GLY A 913 73.55 37.08 26.22
N ILE A 914 74.67 36.54 26.70
CA ILE A 914 74.75 35.64 27.86
C ILE A 914 75.12 36.47 29.11
N PRO A 915 74.33 36.45 30.20
CA PRO A 915 74.58 37.29 31.37
C PRO A 915 75.92 36.94 32.06
N SER A 916 76.66 37.97 32.46
CA SER A 916 77.99 37.92 33.11
C SER A 916 78.04 36.94 34.30
N LEU A 917 79.14 36.17 34.37
CA LEU A 917 79.50 35.25 35.46
C LEU A 917 79.65 35.90 36.85
N GLU A 918 79.55 37.23 36.96
CA GLU A 918 79.65 37.97 38.23
C GLU A 918 78.37 37.94 39.10
N GLY A 919 77.27 37.37 38.61
CA GLY A 919 76.03 37.18 39.39
C GLY A 919 76.05 36.04 40.42
N LEU A 920 77.11 35.22 40.45
CA LEU A 920 77.28 34.11 41.40
C LEU A 920 78.24 34.53 42.52
N LYS A 921 77.74 35.28 43.52
CA LYS A 921 78.48 35.46 44.77
C LYS A 921 78.71 34.09 45.42
N PHE A 922 79.98 33.73 45.59
CA PHE A 922 80.43 32.62 46.43
C PHE A 922 79.97 32.87 47.86
N ALA A 923 79.04 32.06 48.36
CA ALA A 923 78.80 31.99 49.80
C ALA A 923 79.90 31.12 50.41
N ASP A 924 81.03 31.74 50.75
CA ASP A 924 82.01 31.12 51.60
C ASP A 924 81.51 31.02 53.05
N ARG A 925 81.94 29.94 53.69
CA ARG A 925 81.69 29.53 55.08
C ARG A 925 81.62 30.68 56.10
N ARG A 926 80.52 30.72 56.87
CA ARG A 926 80.46 30.71 58.36
C ARG A 926 79.02 31.04 58.80
N THR A 927 78.46 30.19 59.69
CA THR A 927 77.51 30.49 60.81
C THR A 927 76.32 31.43 60.53
N SER A 928 75.06 31.14 60.86
CA SER A 928 74.54 30.52 62.09
C SER A 928 73.03 30.24 61.96
N GLU A 929 72.56 29.33 62.81
CA GLU A 929 71.17 29.18 63.22
C GLU A 929 70.63 30.49 63.86
N ASP A 930 69.44 30.92 63.43
CA ASP A 930 68.32 31.56 64.15
C ASP A 930 67.39 32.16 63.07
N GLY A 931 66.07 32.07 63.09
CA GLY A 931 65.17 32.21 64.22
C GLY A 931 64.37 33.50 64.04
N THR A 932 63.15 33.39 63.50
CA THR A 932 61.94 34.21 63.80
C THR A 932 62.05 35.75 63.90
N LYS A 933 61.36 36.51 63.03
CA LYS A 933 60.02 37.14 63.21
C LYS A 933 60.13 38.65 63.47
N ASP A 934 58.97 39.31 63.40
CA ASP A 934 58.63 40.68 63.82
C ASP A 934 58.55 41.70 62.66
N GLU A 935 57.49 42.50 62.49
CA GLU A 935 56.35 42.90 63.34
C GLU A 935 55.25 43.47 62.39
N MET A 936 53.94 43.23 62.60
CA MET A 936 52.93 44.13 63.24
C MET A 936 52.88 45.54 62.60
N GLU A 937 51.75 46.20 62.26
CA GLU A 937 50.32 46.10 62.59
C GLU A 937 49.52 46.99 61.59
N GLU A 938 48.23 46.67 61.42
CA GLU A 938 47.04 47.47 61.02
C GLU A 938 47.10 48.58 59.91
N GLY A 939 46.20 48.65 58.93
CA GLY A 939 44.92 47.94 58.76
C GLY A 939 44.15 48.25 57.46
N GLN A 940 42.88 47.81 57.46
CA GLN A 940 41.77 47.96 56.50
C GLN A 940 41.53 46.87 55.42
N GLY A 941 40.55 46.01 55.71
CA GLY A 941 39.54 45.42 54.79
C GLY A 941 40.03 44.42 53.74
N ALA A 942 40.13 43.12 54.04
CA ALA A 942 39.07 42.09 54.00
C ALA A 942 38.83 41.46 52.60
N ASP A 943 39.47 40.32 52.31
CA ASP A 943 38.82 39.00 52.21
C ASP A 943 39.90 37.90 51.98
N GLY A 944 39.74 36.79 52.68
CA GLY A 944 40.69 35.70 52.87
C GLY A 944 40.35 35.02 54.19
N SER A 945 40.53 33.73 54.40
CA SER A 945 41.27 32.69 53.71
C SER A 945 41.08 31.42 54.54
N LYS A 946 41.63 30.31 54.02
CA LYS A 946 42.15 29.14 54.76
C LYS A 946 41.10 28.16 55.33
N ASN A 947 40.94 26.95 54.80
CA ASN A 947 41.91 25.84 54.69
C ASN A 947 42.23 25.22 56.06
N LYS A 948 41.77 23.97 56.30
CA LYS A 948 42.58 22.82 56.76
C LYS A 948 41.82 21.75 57.58
N PHE A 949 42.12 20.50 57.22
CA PHE A 949 42.39 19.32 58.09
C PHE A 949 41.26 18.38 58.57
N ARG A 950 41.31 17.13 58.09
CA ARG A 950 41.74 15.88 58.77
C ARG A 950 41.53 14.72 57.76
N VAL A 951 42.43 13.79 57.39
CA VAL A 951 43.57 13.04 57.98
C VAL A 951 43.18 11.88 58.92
N LEU A 952 43.65 10.67 58.52
CA LEU A 952 43.78 9.35 59.21
C LEU A 952 42.52 8.45 59.23
N ARG A 953 42.55 7.10 59.05
CA ARG A 953 43.64 6.10 59.16
C ARG A 953 43.24 4.68 58.67
N GLU A 954 44.22 3.95 58.11
CA GLU A 954 44.56 2.48 58.18
C GLU A 954 43.50 1.36 57.93
N LEU A 955 43.62 0.43 56.93
CA LEU A 955 44.50 -0.77 56.73
C LEU A 955 44.19 -1.97 57.68
N PRO A 956 44.56 -3.26 57.39
CA PRO A 956 44.67 -4.09 56.16
C PRO A 956 44.04 -5.52 56.35
N LEU A 957 44.12 -6.44 55.37
CA LEU A 957 44.60 -7.84 55.53
C LEU A 957 44.41 -8.74 54.27
N ILE A 958 45.54 -9.26 53.77
CA ILE A 958 45.89 -10.66 53.44
C ILE A 958 45.13 -11.46 52.34
N VAL A 959 45.91 -11.70 51.27
CA VAL A 959 46.11 -12.90 50.41
C VAL A 959 45.42 -14.22 50.81
N LEU A 960 44.83 -14.90 49.81
CA LEU A 960 44.87 -16.36 49.48
C LEU A 960 43.65 -16.62 48.58
N GLY A 961 43.76 -17.02 47.32
CA GLY A 961 44.37 -18.23 46.82
C GLY A 961 43.35 -18.88 45.85
N LEU A 962 43.76 -19.07 44.60
CA LEU A 962 43.19 -19.99 43.59
C LEU A 962 42.86 -21.38 44.23
N PRO A 963 42.06 -22.30 43.62
CA PRO A 963 42.10 -22.61 42.17
C PRO A 963 40.88 -23.34 41.52
N VAL A 964 41.03 -23.64 40.21
CA VAL A 964 40.44 -24.76 39.40
C VAL A 964 38.92 -24.74 39.18
N GLY A 965 38.32 -25.01 38.01
CA GLY A 965 38.72 -25.53 36.69
C GLY A 965 37.41 -25.92 35.97
N ILE A 966 37.30 -25.71 34.65
CA ILE A 966 37.30 -26.77 33.61
C ILE A 966 36.02 -27.66 33.63
N VAL A 967 35.23 -27.95 32.58
CA VAL A 967 35.20 -27.75 31.12
C VAL A 967 33.81 -28.27 30.62
N VAL A 968 33.51 -28.06 29.32
CA VAL A 968 32.44 -28.65 28.46
C VAL A 968 31.06 -27.97 28.58
N GLY A 969 30.37 -27.55 27.53
CA GLY A 969 30.53 -27.67 26.08
C GLY A 969 29.13 -27.76 25.43
N VAL A 970 29.01 -27.27 24.19
CA VAL A 970 27.86 -27.37 23.25
C VAL A 970 26.63 -26.52 23.66
N GLY A 971 25.97 -25.72 22.83
CA GLY A 971 26.07 -25.42 21.41
C GLY A 971 24.71 -24.87 20.92
N ALA A 972 24.77 -23.80 20.13
CA ALA A 972 23.76 -23.24 19.22
C ALA A 972 22.51 -22.51 19.78
N GLY A 973 22.32 -21.25 19.32
CA GLY A 973 20.99 -20.64 19.19
C GLY A 973 20.93 -19.11 19.22
N VAL A 974 20.69 -18.50 18.03
CA VAL A 974 19.79 -17.34 17.76
C VAL A 974 19.99 -16.09 18.64
N GLY A 975 20.45 -14.94 18.13
CA GLY A 975 19.64 -14.01 17.35
C GLY A 975 19.10 -12.84 18.20
N SER A 976 18.47 -11.87 17.52
CA SER A 976 17.75 -10.69 18.04
C SER A 976 18.61 -9.47 18.39
N LEU A 977 18.42 -8.28 17.79
CA LEU A 977 17.25 -7.38 17.81
C LEU A 977 16.95 -6.80 19.22
N ILE A 978 16.59 -5.50 19.16
CA ILE A 978 15.45 -4.88 19.86
C ILE A 978 15.68 -4.18 21.21
N LYS A 979 15.30 -2.88 21.16
CA LYS A 979 14.55 -2.06 22.14
C LYS A 979 15.25 -1.73 23.47
N SER A 980 15.51 -0.45 23.76
CA SER A 980 14.60 0.69 24.01
C SER A 980 13.87 0.65 25.35
N ARG A 981 13.75 1.87 25.92
CA ARG A 981 12.89 2.36 27.02
C ARG A 981 13.45 2.13 28.43
N LYS A 982 13.78 3.23 29.14
CA LYS A 982 12.88 4.14 29.89
C LYS A 982 12.05 3.38 30.92
N LEU A 983 12.25 3.70 32.20
CA LEU A 983 11.21 3.82 33.22
C LEU A 983 11.85 4.53 34.43
N PHE A 984 11.24 5.34 35.30
CA PHE A 984 9.96 6.04 35.59
C PHE A 984 10.38 7.05 36.72
N ASP A 985 9.77 8.19 37.06
CA ASP A 985 8.44 8.56 37.56
C ASP A 985 8.59 10.09 37.88
N GLY A 986 7.63 11.02 37.88
CA GLY A 986 6.29 10.99 38.47
C GLY A 986 6.16 12.05 39.59
N LYS A 987 5.68 13.27 39.25
CA LYS A 987 4.75 14.16 40.02
C LYS A 987 5.28 14.80 41.35
N VAL A 988 5.10 16.10 41.68
CA VAL A 988 3.89 16.80 42.19
C VAL A 988 4.27 18.27 42.61
N ASP A 989 3.35 19.22 42.37
CA ASP A 989 3.03 20.55 42.99
C ASP A 989 4.02 21.72 43.18
N GLY A 990 3.48 22.95 43.00
CA GLY A 990 3.95 24.16 43.69
C GLY A 990 3.76 25.49 42.92
N ASP A 991 2.91 26.34 43.48
CA ASP A 991 2.43 27.66 43.02
C ASP A 991 3.45 28.81 42.86
N ASP A 992 2.93 29.89 42.26
CA ASP A 992 3.11 31.32 42.61
C ASP A 992 4.08 32.25 41.85
N ASP A 993 3.42 33.20 41.15
CA ASP A 993 3.55 34.67 41.20
C ASP A 993 4.82 35.43 40.71
N LYS A 994 4.56 36.24 39.67
CA LYS A 994 4.78 37.71 39.56
C LYS A 994 6.18 38.34 39.30
N ILE A 995 6.15 39.20 38.25
CA ILE A 995 6.61 40.63 38.19
C ILE A 995 8.14 40.85 38.13
N ASP A 996 8.74 41.82 37.42
CA ASP A 996 8.43 42.80 36.36
C ASP A 996 9.70 43.69 36.19
N LYS A 997 9.86 44.32 35.01
CA LYS A 997 10.77 45.46 34.65
C LYS A 997 12.29 45.27 34.81
N SER A 998 13.21 45.86 34.05
CA SER A 998 13.24 47.12 33.30
C SER A 998 14.50 47.18 32.40
N ASN A 999 14.35 47.87 31.27
CA ASN A 999 15.39 48.46 30.39
C ASN A 999 16.15 49.59 31.15
N PRO A 1000 17.31 50.18 30.71
CA PRO A 1000 17.44 50.81 29.37
C PRO A 1000 18.87 50.90 28.74
N LYS A 1001 18.88 51.30 27.46
CA LYS A 1001 19.99 51.70 26.55
C LYS A 1001 20.78 52.96 27.03
N PRO A 1002 21.87 53.43 26.36
CA PRO A 1002 21.73 54.39 25.23
C PRO A 1002 22.88 54.59 24.17
N LYS A 1003 22.50 55.11 22.97
CA LYS A 1003 23.12 56.19 22.10
C LYS A 1003 24.46 55.94 21.31
N LYS A 1004 24.82 56.52 20.14
CA LYS A 1004 24.26 57.50 19.13
C LYS A 1004 25.22 57.74 17.89
N LYS A 1005 24.65 58.26 16.77
CA LYS A 1005 25.17 59.22 15.70
C LYS A 1005 25.94 58.72 14.43
N VAL A 1006 25.94 59.35 13.22
CA VAL A 1006 25.17 60.35 12.38
C VAL A 1006 25.78 60.37 10.92
N LYS A 1007 25.04 60.86 9.88
CA LYS A 1007 25.34 60.97 8.39
C LYS A 1007 26.04 62.28 7.92
N PRO A 1008 26.39 62.48 6.61
CA PRO A 1008 25.57 63.27 5.62
C PRO A 1008 25.73 62.84 4.10
N ALA A 1009 25.55 63.68 3.04
CA ALA A 1009 24.40 63.84 2.10
C ALA A 1009 24.81 63.93 0.57
N LYS A 1010 23.84 64.04 -0.38
CA LYS A 1010 23.80 63.83 -1.89
C LYS A 1010 24.30 65.00 -2.82
N PRO A 1011 24.38 64.82 -4.18
CA PRO A 1011 23.35 65.30 -5.15
C PRO A 1011 23.02 64.38 -6.39
N GLN A 1012 22.28 64.86 -7.40
CA GLN A 1012 21.25 64.19 -8.25
C GLN A 1012 21.63 63.66 -9.69
N ARG A 1013 20.76 62.72 -10.15
CA ARG A 1013 20.41 62.01 -11.44
C ARG A 1013 20.58 62.68 -12.85
N PRO A 1014 20.38 61.97 -14.03
CA PRO A 1014 19.60 60.72 -14.27
C PRO A 1014 20.11 59.64 -15.28
N ALA A 1015 19.43 58.47 -15.18
CA ALA A 1015 19.09 57.45 -16.20
C ALA A 1015 20.13 56.42 -16.70
N LYS A 1016 20.07 55.19 -16.14
CA LYS A 1016 19.76 53.91 -16.84
C LYS A 1016 19.74 52.74 -15.83
N ALA A 1017 18.95 51.72 -16.16
CA ALA A 1017 18.61 50.55 -15.33
C ALA A 1017 19.81 49.75 -14.81
N PRO A 1018 19.71 49.16 -13.61
CA PRO A 1018 20.09 47.74 -13.46
C PRO A 1018 19.37 46.93 -12.35
N LYS A 1019 19.25 45.62 -12.62
CA LYS A 1019 19.58 44.43 -11.79
C LYS A 1019 19.15 44.40 -10.30
N GLN A 1020 18.23 43.49 -9.99
CA GLN A 1020 17.99 42.97 -8.63
C GLN A 1020 19.07 41.94 -8.27
N GLY A 1021 19.73 42.17 -7.13
CA GLY A 1021 20.61 41.23 -6.44
C GLY A 1021 20.05 40.88 -5.06
N ASP A 1022 20.60 39.80 -4.52
CA ASP A 1022 20.29 39.14 -3.27
C ASP A 1022 20.10 40.04 -2.04
N SER A 1023 19.06 39.74 -1.24
CA SER A 1023 19.04 39.91 0.23
C SER A 1023 17.74 39.41 0.87
N GLY A 1024 17.28 38.20 0.48
CA GLY A 1024 16.12 37.56 1.12
C GLY A 1024 16.43 36.88 2.46
N PHE A 1025 17.70 36.54 2.71
CA PHE A 1025 18.09 35.65 3.81
C PHE A 1025 18.18 36.37 5.18
N ASP A 1026 18.52 37.66 5.22
CA ASP A 1026 18.59 38.41 6.49
C ASP A 1026 17.21 38.87 7.01
N ASN A 1027 16.20 38.93 6.12
CA ASN A 1027 14.81 39.12 6.52
C ASN A 1027 14.16 37.85 7.07
N PHE A 1028 14.75 36.67 6.80
CA PHE A 1028 14.27 35.37 7.25
C PHE A 1028 14.58 35.12 8.74
N GLN A 1029 15.79 35.45 9.21
CA GLN A 1029 16.15 35.29 10.63
C GLN A 1029 15.41 36.24 11.57
N ASN A 1030 15.08 37.46 11.12
CA ASN A 1030 14.39 38.46 11.94
C ASN A 1030 12.88 38.21 12.12
N SER A 1031 12.30 37.26 11.38
CA SER A 1031 10.89 36.88 11.51
C SER A 1031 10.67 35.64 12.40
N LEU A 1032 11.68 34.78 12.55
CA LEU A 1032 11.60 33.56 13.38
C LEU A 1032 11.48 33.87 14.88
N SER A 1033 12.04 34.98 15.34
CA SER A 1033 11.95 35.42 16.75
C SER A 1033 10.63 36.10 17.10
N ARG A 1034 9.78 36.45 16.11
CA ARG A 1034 8.45 37.07 16.33
C ARG A 1034 7.27 36.12 16.13
N GLY A 1035 7.46 34.96 15.48
CA GLY A 1035 6.40 33.96 15.27
C GLY A 1035 6.08 33.11 16.50
N LEU A 1036 7.04 32.94 17.41
CA LEU A 1036 6.89 32.08 18.60
C LEU A 1036 5.96 32.64 19.68
N ALA A 1037 5.53 33.91 19.58
CA ALA A 1037 4.60 34.54 20.53
C ALA A 1037 3.14 34.61 20.05
N ARG A 1038 2.82 34.13 18.84
CA ARG A 1038 1.42 34.04 18.33
C ARG A 1038 0.83 32.63 18.37
N LEU A 1039 1.62 31.64 18.77
CA LEU A 1039 1.29 30.22 18.75
C LEU A 1039 0.45 29.71 19.94
N GLN A 1040 -0.24 30.59 20.67
CA GLN A 1040 -1.10 30.21 21.81
C GLN A 1040 -2.59 30.65 21.72
N LEU A 1041 -3.08 31.14 20.58
CA LEU A 1041 -4.48 31.64 20.51
C LEU A 1041 -5.32 31.31 19.24
N ALA A 1042 -4.86 30.43 18.34
CA ALA A 1042 -5.60 30.16 17.09
C ALA A 1042 -6.15 28.72 16.93
N THR A 1043 -6.13 27.89 17.98
CA THR A 1043 -6.73 26.54 17.94
C THR A 1043 -8.19 26.48 18.39
N LEU A 1044 -8.81 27.62 18.68
CA LEU A 1044 -10.23 27.77 19.01
C LEU A 1044 -10.91 28.87 18.17
N CYS A 1045 -10.66 28.86 16.87
CA CYS A 1045 -11.52 29.48 15.85
C CYS A 1045 -11.16 28.83 14.49
N SER A 1046 -12.03 28.23 13.70
CA SER A 1046 -13.48 28.23 13.77
C SER A 1046 -14.06 27.34 12.66
N GLU A 1047 -14.50 26.13 13.00
CA GLU A 1047 -15.29 25.30 12.08
C GLU A 1047 -16.59 26.00 11.63
N THR A 1048 -17.10 26.94 12.44
CA THR A 1048 -18.27 27.78 12.13
C THR A 1048 -17.99 28.81 11.03
N VAL A 1049 -16.91 29.58 11.11
CA VAL A 1049 -16.34 30.44 10.05
C VAL A 1049 -16.04 29.66 8.77
N ALA A 1050 -15.42 28.47 8.86
CA ALA A 1050 -15.21 27.61 7.69
C ALA A 1050 -16.55 27.24 7.03
N PHE A 1051 -17.52 26.77 7.82
CA PHE A 1051 -18.88 26.48 7.33
C PHE A 1051 -19.60 27.71 6.78
N ARG A 1052 -19.51 28.86 7.43
CA ARG A 1052 -20.12 30.13 6.98
C ARG A 1052 -19.50 30.59 5.65
N GLY A 1053 -18.19 30.42 5.47
CA GLY A 1053 -17.53 30.67 4.20
C GLY A 1053 -18.02 29.74 3.10
N GLU A 1054 -18.06 28.41 3.35
CA GLU A 1054 -18.60 27.46 2.37
C GLU A 1054 -20.08 27.75 2.03
N LEU A 1055 -20.90 28.08 3.03
CA LEU A 1055 -22.30 28.46 2.85
C LEU A 1055 -22.47 29.75 2.03
N TYR A 1056 -21.58 30.73 2.22
CA TYR A 1056 -21.57 31.96 1.45
C TYR A 1056 -21.23 31.69 -0.03
N VAL A 1057 -20.19 30.90 -0.30
CA VAL A 1057 -19.85 30.47 -1.68
C VAL A 1057 -21.00 29.68 -2.31
N HIS A 1058 -21.64 28.79 -1.56
CA HIS A 1058 -22.82 28.05 -2.01
C HIS A 1058 -23.96 28.99 -2.46
N LYS A 1059 -24.27 30.04 -1.69
CA LYS A 1059 -25.30 31.02 -2.05
C LYS A 1059 -24.96 31.79 -3.33
N ILE A 1060 -23.69 32.20 -3.49
CA ILE A 1060 -23.23 32.88 -4.70
C ILE A 1060 -23.34 31.95 -5.92
N LEU A 1061 -22.89 30.69 -5.79
CA LEU A 1061 -23.00 29.72 -6.87
C LEU A 1061 -24.46 29.42 -7.23
N ALA A 1062 -25.34 29.27 -6.24
CA ALA A 1062 -26.77 29.07 -6.47
C ALA A 1062 -27.42 30.26 -7.19
N SER A 1063 -27.04 31.49 -6.84
CA SER A 1063 -27.52 32.70 -7.52
C SER A 1063 -26.96 32.86 -8.93
N ALA A 1064 -25.68 32.52 -9.15
CA ALA A 1064 -25.00 32.72 -10.43
C ALA A 1064 -25.35 31.65 -11.48
N LEU A 1065 -25.52 30.39 -11.05
CA LEU A 1065 -25.76 29.25 -11.94
C LEU A 1065 -27.24 28.85 -12.03
N GLY A 1066 -28.10 29.35 -11.13
CA GLY A 1066 -29.54 29.07 -11.15
C GLY A 1066 -29.87 27.58 -11.16
N GLN A 1067 -30.67 27.13 -12.13
CA GLN A 1067 -31.07 25.72 -12.27
C GLN A 1067 -29.90 24.77 -12.57
N ASN A 1068 -28.76 25.30 -13.03
CA ASN A 1068 -27.58 24.48 -13.35
C ASN A 1068 -26.73 24.16 -12.12
N TYR A 1069 -27.10 24.65 -10.92
CA TYR A 1069 -26.42 24.32 -9.68
C TYR A 1069 -27.27 23.39 -8.81
N ASN A 1070 -26.77 22.17 -8.58
CA ASN A 1070 -27.36 21.22 -7.66
C ASN A 1070 -26.43 21.00 -6.44
N PRO A 1071 -26.79 21.49 -5.23
CA PRO A 1071 -25.94 21.36 -4.05
C PRO A 1071 -25.74 19.90 -3.59
N LEU A 1072 -26.61 18.97 -3.98
CA LEU A 1072 -26.43 17.53 -3.67
C LEU A 1072 -25.25 16.92 -4.42
N ILE A 1073 -24.93 17.47 -5.60
CA ILE A 1073 -23.91 16.95 -6.53
C ILE A 1073 -22.66 17.84 -6.50
N HIS A 1074 -22.81 19.16 -6.48
CA HIS A 1074 -21.71 20.12 -6.69
C HIS A 1074 -20.98 20.55 -5.42
N TRP A 1075 -21.61 20.47 -4.23
CA TRP A 1075 -20.93 20.72 -2.95
C TRP A 1075 -20.34 19.42 -2.42
N THR A 1076 -19.06 19.18 -2.68
CA THR A 1076 -18.40 17.88 -2.48
C THR A 1076 -17.75 17.71 -1.11
N PHE A 1077 -17.74 18.74 -0.26
CA PHE A 1077 -17.13 18.71 1.07
C PHE A 1077 -18.11 18.25 2.20
N PRO A 1078 -17.64 17.53 3.25
CA PRO A 1078 -18.52 17.00 4.30
C PRO A 1078 -19.31 18.03 5.12
N ARG A 1079 -18.87 19.30 5.17
CA ARG A 1079 -19.52 20.34 6.01
C ARG A 1079 -20.91 20.77 5.54
N ARG A 1080 -21.32 20.38 4.32
CA ARG A 1080 -22.68 20.56 3.79
C ARG A 1080 -23.78 19.96 4.67
N SER A 1081 -23.46 18.95 5.49
CA SER A 1081 -24.42 18.35 6.43
C SER A 1081 -24.95 19.32 7.49
N ARG A 1082 -24.23 20.41 7.77
CA ARG A 1082 -24.70 21.48 8.67
C ARG A 1082 -25.76 22.39 8.02
N ALA A 1083 -25.96 22.30 6.71
CA ALA A 1083 -27.02 22.98 5.97
C ALA A 1083 -28.18 22.03 5.62
N HIS A 1084 -28.34 20.91 6.35
CA HIS A 1084 -29.34 19.86 6.09
C HIS A 1084 -29.22 19.16 4.73
N ILE A 1085 -28.06 19.26 4.07
CA ILE A 1085 -27.74 18.54 2.83
C ILE A 1085 -27.07 17.19 3.20
N PRO A 1086 -27.56 16.03 2.73
CA PRO A 1086 -26.97 14.72 3.03
C PRO A 1086 -25.46 14.65 2.76
N ARG A 1087 -24.69 13.86 3.52
CA ARG A 1087 -23.23 13.73 3.32
C ARG A 1087 -22.89 13.25 1.90
N PHE A 1088 -21.78 13.73 1.35
CA PHE A 1088 -21.29 13.28 0.04
C PHE A 1088 -20.70 11.87 0.20
N HIS A 1089 -21.27 10.89 -0.51
CA HIS A 1089 -20.85 9.50 -0.42
C HIS A 1089 -19.84 9.17 -1.51
N THR A 1090 -18.55 9.16 -1.17
CA THR A 1090 -17.48 8.58 -2.01
C THR A 1090 -16.42 7.89 -1.14
N SER A 1091 -15.73 6.90 -1.71
CA SER A 1091 -14.78 6.00 -1.03
C SER A 1091 -13.41 6.63 -0.69
N ASN A 1092 -13.20 7.92 -1.02
CA ASN A 1092 -11.91 8.60 -0.82
C ASN A 1092 -12.11 10.09 -0.42
N SER A 1093 -12.27 10.34 0.88
CA SER A 1093 -12.74 11.64 1.39
C SER A 1093 -11.76 12.82 1.27
N PHE A 1094 -10.54 12.63 0.74
CA PHE A 1094 -9.45 13.63 0.80
C PHE A 1094 -8.95 14.17 -0.55
N SER A 1095 -9.56 13.74 -1.67
CA SER A 1095 -9.08 14.11 -3.02
C SER A 1095 -9.95 15.15 -3.75
N HIS A 1096 -11.13 15.50 -3.22
CA HIS A 1096 -12.06 16.41 -3.88
C HIS A 1096 -11.89 17.87 -3.44
N ALA A 1097 -12.29 18.83 -4.28
CA ALA A 1097 -12.39 20.23 -3.91
C ALA A 1097 -13.62 20.48 -3.04
N THR A 1098 -13.74 21.70 -2.50
CA THR A 1098 -14.92 22.10 -1.73
C THR A 1098 -16.18 22.10 -2.62
N PHE A 1099 -16.04 22.61 -3.84
CA PHE A 1099 -17.04 22.52 -4.90
C PHE A 1099 -16.41 22.03 -6.21
N THR A 1100 -17.10 21.14 -6.91
CA THR A 1100 -16.70 20.67 -8.25
C THR A 1100 -17.92 20.62 -9.15
N PHE A 1101 -17.88 21.32 -10.29
CA PHE A 1101 -18.97 21.33 -11.28
C PHE A 1101 -18.47 21.68 -12.68
N THR A 1102 -19.24 21.29 -13.70
CA THR A 1102 -19.09 21.77 -15.07
C THR A 1102 -20.00 22.98 -15.30
N ASP A 1103 -19.57 23.92 -16.14
CA ASP A 1103 -20.36 25.11 -16.49
C ASP A 1103 -20.82 25.07 -17.96
N PRO A 1104 -21.73 24.15 -18.33
CA PRO A 1104 -22.19 24.02 -19.72
C PRO A 1104 -22.92 25.27 -20.23
N SER A 1105 -23.44 26.12 -19.31
CA SER A 1105 -24.06 27.40 -19.65
C SER A 1105 -23.06 28.54 -19.91
N GLY A 1106 -21.79 28.36 -19.55
CA GLY A 1106 -20.79 29.43 -19.58
C GLY A 1106 -21.03 30.56 -18.56
N ALA A 1107 -22.04 30.45 -17.69
CA ALA A 1107 -22.48 31.50 -16.77
C ALA A 1107 -21.44 31.79 -15.68
N PHE A 1108 -20.80 30.75 -15.14
CA PHE A 1108 -19.72 30.94 -14.17
C PHE A 1108 -18.43 31.45 -14.83
N THR A 1109 -18.15 30.99 -16.05
CA THR A 1109 -17.06 31.48 -16.90
C THR A 1109 -17.22 32.98 -17.20
N GLN A 1110 -18.45 33.42 -17.48
CA GLN A 1110 -18.81 34.81 -17.71
C GLN A 1110 -18.74 35.65 -16.42
N LEU A 1111 -19.08 35.07 -15.26
CA LEU A 1111 -18.87 35.69 -13.94
C LEU A 1111 -17.39 35.93 -13.65
N LEU A 1112 -16.53 34.94 -13.90
CA LEU A 1112 -15.08 35.08 -13.74
C LEU A 1112 -14.50 36.15 -14.67
N HIS A 1113 -14.95 36.19 -15.93
CA HIS A 1113 -14.56 37.22 -16.90
C HIS A 1113 -14.96 38.63 -16.42
N THR A 1114 -16.19 38.80 -15.92
CA THR A 1114 -16.75 40.11 -15.57
C THR A 1114 -16.14 40.70 -14.30
N HIS A 1115 -15.74 39.85 -13.34
CA HIS A 1115 -15.34 40.35 -12.01
C HIS A 1115 -13.90 40.05 -11.56
N HIS A 1116 -13.19 39.00 -12.04
CA HIS A 1116 -11.93 38.61 -11.37
C HIS A 1116 -10.83 37.94 -12.24
N TYR A 1117 -11.06 37.59 -13.51
CA TYR A 1117 -10.04 37.00 -14.39
C TYR A 1117 -10.35 37.23 -15.89
N PRO A 1118 -9.75 38.24 -16.55
CA PRO A 1118 -10.03 38.56 -17.96
C PRO A 1118 -9.72 37.41 -18.93
N GLY A 1119 -8.74 36.56 -18.59
CA GLY A 1119 -8.36 35.40 -19.40
C GLY A 1119 -9.46 34.34 -19.53
N ALA A 1120 -10.51 34.39 -18.72
CA ALA A 1120 -11.66 33.49 -18.80
C ALA A 1120 -12.49 33.70 -20.09
N ALA A 1121 -12.38 34.85 -20.76
CA ALA A 1121 -13.02 35.08 -22.07
C ALA A 1121 -12.63 34.02 -23.10
N ASN A 1122 -11.38 33.55 -23.05
CA ASN A 1122 -10.86 32.54 -23.97
C ASN A 1122 -11.46 31.14 -23.72
N TRP A 1123 -12.20 30.96 -22.62
CA TRP A 1123 -12.82 29.69 -22.24
C TRP A 1123 -14.31 29.66 -22.53
N ALA A 1124 -14.91 30.78 -22.96
CA ALA A 1124 -16.34 30.86 -23.25
C ALA A 1124 -16.78 29.91 -24.39
N ALA A 1125 -15.87 29.60 -25.32
CA ALA A 1125 -16.14 28.66 -26.41
C ALA A 1125 -16.13 27.18 -25.97
N ASP A 1126 -15.40 26.83 -24.91
CA ASP A 1126 -15.30 25.48 -24.35
C ASP A 1126 -15.07 25.57 -22.82
N PRO A 1127 -16.15 25.69 -22.01
CA PRO A 1127 -16.05 25.94 -20.58
C PRO A 1127 -15.39 24.78 -19.79
N PRO A 1128 -14.42 25.07 -18.91
CA PRO A 1128 -13.73 24.04 -18.11
C PRO A 1128 -14.61 23.44 -17.01
N THR A 1129 -14.15 22.32 -16.47
CA THR A 1129 -14.57 21.85 -15.15
C THR A 1129 -13.88 22.68 -14.06
N TYR A 1130 -14.67 23.24 -13.15
CA TYR A 1130 -14.19 24.09 -12.08
C TYR A 1130 -14.01 23.31 -10.77
N HIS A 1131 -12.85 23.48 -10.14
CA HIS A 1131 -12.51 22.92 -8.84
C HIS A 1131 -12.23 24.06 -7.86
N ILE A 1132 -13.11 24.27 -6.89
CA ILE A 1132 -13.05 25.42 -5.98
C ILE A 1132 -12.80 24.96 -4.54
N ASP A 1133 -11.74 25.44 -3.90
CA ASP A 1133 -11.52 25.30 -2.46
C ASP A 1133 -11.77 26.60 -1.71
N VAL A 1134 -12.42 26.53 -0.55
CA VAL A 1134 -12.83 27.70 0.22
C VAL A 1134 -11.93 27.92 1.43
N LYS A 1135 -11.38 29.12 1.56
CA LYS A 1135 -10.60 29.57 2.73
C LYS A 1135 -11.29 30.76 3.37
N ALA A 1136 -11.91 30.51 4.53
CA ALA A 1136 -12.67 31.50 5.28
C ALA A 1136 -11.87 32.07 6.46
N ALA A 1137 -11.94 33.38 6.71
CA ALA A 1137 -11.40 34.00 7.91
C ALA A 1137 -12.29 35.13 8.43
N LYS A 1138 -12.12 35.46 9.72
CA LYS A 1138 -12.79 36.62 10.34
C LYS A 1138 -12.11 37.95 9.99
N GLY A 1139 -10.81 37.94 9.74
CA GLY A 1139 -10.05 39.12 9.33
C GLY A 1139 -10.13 39.37 7.82
N ASP A 1140 -9.32 40.32 7.35
CA ASP A 1140 -9.27 40.81 5.97
C ASP A 1140 -8.75 39.78 4.94
N VAL A 1141 -8.71 40.20 3.67
CA VAL A 1141 -8.21 39.37 2.55
C VAL A 1141 -6.76 38.89 2.73
N LYS A 1142 -5.92 39.65 3.45
CA LYS A 1142 -4.50 39.36 3.69
C LYS A 1142 -4.27 38.36 4.83
N SER A 1143 -5.31 38.07 5.61
CA SER A 1143 -5.24 37.12 6.71
C SER A 1143 -4.74 35.74 6.23
N GLU A 1144 -3.79 35.17 6.98
CA GLU A 1144 -3.15 33.90 6.64
C GLU A 1144 -4.15 32.74 6.60
N PHE A 1145 -3.96 31.80 5.68
CA PHE A 1145 -4.78 30.59 5.58
C PHE A 1145 -3.92 29.34 5.40
N VAL A 1146 -4.42 28.21 5.92
CA VAL A 1146 -3.71 26.93 5.79
C VAL A 1146 -3.93 26.34 4.40
N LEU A 1147 -2.85 26.03 3.71
CA LEU A 1147 -2.83 25.21 2.50
C LEU A 1147 -2.47 23.77 2.86
N SER A 1148 -3.31 22.82 2.46
CA SER A 1148 -2.97 21.41 2.56
C SER A 1148 -2.03 21.00 1.41
N PRO A 1149 -1.24 19.92 1.58
CA PRO A 1149 -0.41 19.38 0.50
C PRO A 1149 -1.22 19.02 -0.76
N VAL A 1150 -2.47 18.58 -0.59
CA VAL A 1150 -3.37 18.20 -1.69
C VAL A 1150 -3.84 19.42 -2.48
N GLU A 1151 -4.20 20.51 -1.79
CA GLU A 1151 -4.59 21.79 -2.44
C GLU A 1151 -3.41 22.40 -3.20
N PHE A 1152 -2.21 22.32 -2.63
CA PHE A 1152 -1.00 22.84 -3.28
C PHE A 1152 -0.63 22.04 -4.54
N GLU A 1153 -0.72 20.70 -4.48
CA GLU A 1153 -0.50 19.86 -5.66
C GLU A 1153 -1.58 20.06 -6.72
N ARG A 1154 -2.84 20.30 -6.32
CA ARG A 1154 -3.94 20.61 -7.23
C ARG A 1154 -3.73 21.95 -7.94
N ALA A 1155 -3.27 22.98 -7.23
CA ALA A 1155 -2.90 24.26 -7.81
C ALA A 1155 -1.82 24.10 -8.87
N LYS A 1156 -0.77 23.32 -8.57
CA LYS A 1156 0.31 23.03 -9.51
C LYS A 1156 -0.17 22.27 -10.75
N ARG A 1157 -0.98 21.22 -10.55
CA ARG A 1157 -1.45 20.33 -11.62
C ARG A 1157 -2.37 21.03 -12.62
N PHE A 1158 -3.24 21.92 -12.14
CA PHE A 1158 -4.23 22.59 -12.98
C PHE A 1158 -3.83 24.01 -13.38
N SER A 1159 -2.58 24.42 -13.12
CA SER A 1159 -2.07 25.72 -13.55
C SER A 1159 -2.02 25.86 -15.07
N VAL A 1160 -2.24 27.08 -15.55
CA VAL A 1160 -2.12 27.48 -16.96
C VAL A 1160 -0.65 27.59 -17.36
N LEU A 1161 0.26 27.93 -16.43
CA LEU A 1161 1.71 28.01 -16.66
C LEU A 1161 2.36 26.68 -17.06
N MET A 1162 1.70 25.56 -16.79
CA MET A 1162 2.23 24.21 -17.02
C MET A 1162 1.76 23.61 -18.37
N ARG A 1163 1.23 24.43 -19.30
CA ARG A 1163 0.53 23.97 -20.52
C ARG A 1163 1.19 24.44 -21.83
N GLU A 1164 0.93 23.69 -22.91
CA GLU A 1164 1.35 24.01 -24.28
C GLU A 1164 0.34 24.99 -24.95
N GLU A 1165 0.84 25.96 -25.74
CA GLU A 1165 0.04 27.04 -26.34
C GLU A 1165 -1.06 26.53 -27.30
N GLY A 1166 -2.27 27.10 -27.22
CA GLY A 1166 -3.29 27.02 -28.29
C GLY A 1166 -4.62 26.31 -28.01
N LYS A 1167 -4.88 25.76 -26.81
CA LYS A 1167 -6.21 25.21 -26.43
C LYS A 1167 -6.65 25.67 -25.04
N GLY A 1168 -7.96 25.92 -24.87
CA GLY A 1168 -8.58 26.27 -23.60
C GLY A 1168 -8.40 25.18 -22.52
N PRO A 1169 -8.42 25.54 -21.23
CA PRO A 1169 -8.22 24.58 -20.15
C PRO A 1169 -9.41 23.62 -20.02
N ARG A 1170 -9.15 22.32 -19.81
CA ARG A 1170 -10.21 21.35 -19.46
C ARG A 1170 -10.62 21.40 -17.99
N ASP A 1171 -9.67 21.66 -17.11
CA ASP A 1171 -9.86 21.81 -15.67
C ASP A 1171 -9.22 23.13 -15.21
N VAL A 1172 -9.93 23.87 -14.33
CA VAL A 1172 -9.44 25.10 -13.71
C VAL A 1172 -9.56 24.99 -12.20
N TYR A 1173 -8.45 25.25 -11.50
CA TYR A 1173 -8.43 25.31 -10.05
C TYR A 1173 -8.58 26.74 -9.55
N ILE A 1174 -9.44 26.93 -8.56
CA ILE A 1174 -9.74 28.22 -7.95
C ILE A 1174 -9.66 28.09 -6.44
N LEU A 1175 -8.96 29.02 -5.80
CA LEU A 1175 -9.02 29.18 -4.36
C LEU A 1175 -9.93 30.38 -4.02
N ALA A 1176 -11.10 30.11 -3.47
CA ALA A 1176 -12.05 31.12 -3.03
C ALA A 1176 -11.70 31.61 -1.63
N ARG A 1177 -11.23 32.85 -1.53
CA ARG A 1177 -10.94 33.50 -0.25
C ARG A 1177 -12.17 34.26 0.23
N VAL A 1178 -12.77 33.80 1.34
CA VAL A 1178 -13.86 34.51 2.02
C VAL A 1178 -13.32 35.16 3.29
N PHE A 1179 -13.53 36.45 3.45
CA PHE A 1179 -12.99 37.25 4.54
C PHE A 1179 -14.09 38.14 5.16
N ASP A 1180 -13.80 38.70 6.33
CA ASP A 1180 -14.78 39.42 7.17
C ASP A 1180 -16.00 38.54 7.55
N VAL A 1181 -15.74 37.25 7.82
CA VAL A 1181 -16.79 36.28 8.16
C VAL A 1181 -17.25 36.45 9.60
N GLY A 1182 -18.33 37.23 9.79
CA GLY A 1182 -19.05 37.35 11.05
C GLY A 1182 -18.66 38.53 11.95
N VAL A 1183 -18.30 39.67 11.37
CA VAL A 1183 -18.24 40.96 12.10
C VAL A 1183 -19.66 41.51 12.20
N GLN A 1184 -20.29 41.38 13.37
CA GLN A 1184 -21.49 42.14 13.74
C GLN A 1184 -21.29 42.64 15.18
N GLU A 1185 -20.74 43.84 15.28
CA GLU A 1185 -21.01 44.77 16.38
C GLU A 1185 -21.36 46.11 15.71
N GLU A 1186 -22.61 46.52 15.95
CA GLU A 1186 -23.20 47.87 15.80
C GLU A 1186 -22.74 48.76 14.63
N GLY A 1187 -23.64 48.96 13.66
CA GLY A 1187 -23.65 50.12 12.76
C GLY A 1187 -23.15 49.86 11.32
N GLU A 1188 -24.08 49.94 10.37
CA GLU A 1188 -23.89 50.18 8.92
C GLU A 1188 -22.78 49.38 8.17
N GLY A 1189 -23.14 48.13 7.80
CA GLY A 1189 -22.96 47.58 6.46
C GLY A 1189 -21.56 47.26 5.93
N GLU A 1190 -21.02 46.08 6.25
CA GLU A 1190 -20.23 45.30 5.29
C GLU A 1190 -20.61 43.80 5.34
N GLU A 1191 -21.23 43.31 4.26
CA GLU A 1191 -21.45 41.87 4.02
C GLU A 1191 -20.10 41.15 3.89
N SER A 1192 -20.00 39.88 4.31
CA SER A 1192 -18.79 39.07 4.09
C SER A 1192 -18.36 39.14 2.62
N ARG A 1193 -17.06 39.31 2.37
CA ARG A 1193 -16.52 39.54 1.03
C ARG A 1193 -15.78 38.30 0.53
N MET A 1194 -15.72 38.14 -0.78
CA MET A 1194 -15.04 37.01 -1.43
C MET A 1194 -14.21 37.46 -2.62
N VAL A 1195 -13.05 36.81 -2.80
CA VAL A 1195 -12.21 36.91 -4.00
C VAL A 1195 -11.90 35.50 -4.51
N PHE A 1196 -12.02 35.31 -5.82
CA PHE A 1196 -11.56 34.11 -6.51
C PHE A 1196 -10.10 34.27 -6.96
N LEU A 1197 -9.22 33.44 -6.43
CA LEU A 1197 -7.85 33.29 -6.94
C LEU A 1197 -7.86 32.20 -8.00
N VAL A 1198 -8.04 32.60 -9.25
CA VAL A 1198 -8.00 31.72 -10.41
C VAL A 1198 -6.53 31.41 -10.73
N ASP A 1199 -6.17 30.12 -10.78
CA ASP A 1199 -4.78 29.66 -10.88
C ASP A 1199 -3.86 30.15 -9.72
N PRO A 1200 -4.06 29.67 -8.49
CA PRO A 1200 -3.22 30.04 -7.34
C PRO A 1200 -1.72 29.78 -7.53
N TRP A 1201 -1.34 28.86 -8.43
CA TRP A 1201 0.06 28.56 -8.72
C TRP A 1201 0.74 29.69 -9.49
N GLU A 1202 0.03 30.30 -10.46
CA GLU A 1202 0.49 31.49 -11.15
C GLU A 1202 0.62 32.68 -10.19
N PHE A 1203 -0.34 32.87 -9.27
CA PHE A 1203 -0.27 33.90 -8.23
C PHE A 1203 0.97 33.75 -7.33
N TRP A 1204 1.35 32.53 -6.99
CA TRP A 1204 2.58 32.26 -6.23
C TRP A 1204 3.84 32.58 -7.05
N HIS A 1205 3.92 32.13 -8.30
CA HIS A 1205 5.04 32.42 -9.20
C HIS A 1205 5.19 33.92 -9.50
N ALA A 1206 4.09 34.65 -9.62
CA ALA A 1206 4.06 36.10 -9.82
C ALA A 1206 4.33 36.90 -8.54
N GLY A 1207 4.56 36.25 -7.38
CA GLY A 1207 4.79 36.90 -6.09
C GLY A 1207 3.56 37.60 -5.49
N ARG A 1208 2.36 37.35 -6.02
CA ARG A 1208 1.08 37.89 -5.53
C ARG A 1208 0.46 37.04 -4.41
N MET A 1209 1.00 35.85 -4.19
CA MET A 1209 0.67 34.98 -3.07
C MET A 1209 1.96 34.50 -2.40
N GLY A 1210 2.10 34.77 -1.09
CA GLY A 1210 3.21 34.31 -0.27
C GLY A 1210 2.91 32.96 0.37
N VAL A 1211 3.91 32.07 0.40
CA VAL A 1211 3.80 30.76 1.07
C VAL A 1211 4.91 30.64 2.11
N ARG A 1212 4.55 30.34 3.36
CA ARG A 1212 5.45 30.15 4.50
C ARG A 1212 5.23 28.77 5.12
N VAL A 1213 6.31 28.17 5.63
CA VAL A 1213 6.26 26.87 6.32
C VAL A 1213 6.57 27.06 7.79
N GLU A 1214 5.56 26.90 8.65
CA GLU A 1214 5.67 26.96 10.12
C GLU A 1214 4.88 25.79 10.74
N GLY A 1215 5.40 24.57 10.63
CA GLY A 1215 4.70 23.33 11.04
C GLY A 1215 3.48 22.94 10.18
N ARG A 1216 2.88 23.90 9.47
CA ARG A 1216 1.91 23.75 8.37
C ARG A 1216 2.26 24.74 7.25
N VAL A 1217 1.74 24.52 6.04
CA VAL A 1217 1.92 25.45 4.92
C VAL A 1217 0.87 26.56 5.05
N LEU A 1218 1.31 27.81 5.19
CA LEU A 1218 0.48 28.99 5.32
C LEU A 1218 0.58 29.82 4.04
N GLY A 1219 -0.57 30.12 3.43
CA GLY A 1219 -0.72 31.04 2.32
C GLY A 1219 -1.16 32.43 2.78
N THR A 1220 -0.65 33.46 2.12
CA THR A 1220 -1.04 34.87 2.31
C THR A 1220 -1.19 35.53 0.95
N ILE A 1221 -2.20 36.38 0.79
CA ILE A 1221 -2.36 37.21 -0.42
C ILE A 1221 -1.58 38.51 -0.17
N VAL A 1222 -0.71 38.88 -1.11
CA VAL A 1222 0.24 40.01 -0.95
C VAL A 1222 -0.40 41.33 -1.37
#